data_AF-A0A8X6I7I0-F1
#
_entry.id   AF-A0A8X6I7I0-F1
#
_cell.length_a   1.000
_cell.length_b   1.000
_cell.length_c   1.000
_cell.angle_alpha   90.00
_cell.angle_beta   90.00
_cell.angle_gamma   90.00
#
_symmetry.space_group_name_H-M   'P 1'
#
loop_
_entity.id
_entity.type
_entity.pdbx_description
1 polymer ?
#
loop_
_entity_poly.entity_id
_entity_poly.type
_entity_poly.pdbx_seq_one_letter_code
_entity_poly.pdbx_strand_id
1 'polypeptide(L)'
;GCSGWLQQRTNLEKTLLSLSCILILTLVLLILVGIAFKGQSSDTPDSKEKLGCLNSECIKTAGHILSLMDERWDPCSNFYDYACGSFNEASGHSIAQNSIDSVYYSIKDLLESTSDTDNLTSLKSFYKSCMEFDGLHSKRQDPSKLFLDLMERFGIGTWPVLDDYYEAKLSLAEVLSALTLVGVPVAFRAEVVPDTQIEGSYLLKISPGGPLESGRTAIDIRSDQDLRTYMLFSFLLLGTSTYSKSTRAVDDILSVDAYYAHVEQDTVRKCDTIDILAPDESLNRLNNMIPEMEWTVLFTSIQKEAGLNRPFAVELHCKEKIRDYLIHLNDLVEVISHNYFGWCFFESFAKHVEPSLRRARSHTEATDDVPRWKECVMLMEKHAAPLLTQSLSSRWIKKETEEKVADLTKHFQSSAEQLVSKSRWLQGEKPKILRQIKSIHFQYPFVKRDAGNATRSLQLPEVNNENYTAAVIELRRQSIIQSFKKLNPSTETDRTNSWDTLLTSASHVPRESSLPIYFDKFQEPYLRLYGSKSLNYGGFSTSIAREWSETFVTKGMGSSMVWNLWSSNRNGSSCLENLLSGHFGLKTEYEREKYLKDLFLDIGSLEIALKSAKSGTKSQKSDLLPGFERSDEQMFFIAYAQTQCAAKSLKDPTLIPVRERVNTLLSNSEEFKEAFSCSIPKSSKKCEVWT
;
A
#
# COMPACT_ATOMS: atom_id res chain seq x y z
N GLY A 1 -66.12 -20.17 -69.22
CA GLY A 1 -65.30 -20.27 -70.43
C GLY A 1 -64.19 -19.25 -70.41
N CYS A 2 -62.96 -19.67 -70.10
CA CYS A 2 -61.76 -18.83 -70.27
C CYS A 2 -61.06 -19.08 -71.62
N SER A 3 -61.44 -20.12 -72.37
CA SER A 3 -60.79 -20.49 -73.64
C SER A 3 -61.09 -19.53 -74.78
N GLY A 4 -62.31 -18.99 -74.85
CA GLY A 4 -62.69 -18.02 -75.91
C GLY A 4 -62.06 -16.63 -75.74
N TRP A 5 -61.87 -16.18 -74.49
CA TRP A 5 -61.30 -14.86 -74.20
C TRP A 5 -59.80 -14.77 -74.52
N LEU A 6 -59.07 -15.88 -74.36
CA LEU A 6 -57.64 -15.97 -74.70
C LEU A 6 -57.39 -16.08 -76.20
N GLN A 7 -58.32 -16.62 -77.00
CA GLN A 7 -58.10 -16.79 -78.44
C GLN A 7 -58.08 -15.47 -79.24
N GLN A 8 -58.74 -14.41 -78.76
CA GLN A 8 -58.80 -13.10 -79.43
C GLN A 8 -57.62 -12.16 -79.13
N ARG A 9 -56.71 -12.53 -78.22
CA ARG A 9 -55.55 -11.71 -77.83
C ARG A 9 -54.33 -12.01 -78.69
N THR A 10 -53.59 -10.97 -79.03
CA THR A 10 -52.33 -11.07 -79.80
C THR A 10 -51.27 -11.85 -79.01
N ASN A 11 -50.26 -12.40 -79.70
CA ASN A 11 -49.17 -13.15 -79.04
C ASN A 11 -48.41 -12.28 -78.01
N LEU A 12 -48.34 -10.96 -78.24
CA LEU A 12 -47.76 -10.01 -77.29
C LEU A 12 -48.61 -9.87 -76.01
N GLU A 13 -49.93 -9.80 -76.14
CA GLU A 13 -50.82 -9.71 -74.98
C GLU A 13 -50.84 -11.01 -74.15
N LYS A 14 -50.75 -12.17 -74.81
CA LYS A 14 -50.64 -13.48 -74.12
C LYS A 14 -49.34 -13.61 -73.35
N THR A 15 -48.23 -13.15 -73.93
CA THR A 15 -46.92 -13.16 -73.26
C THR A 15 -46.87 -12.16 -72.10
N LEU A 16 -47.44 -10.96 -72.27
CA LEU A 16 -47.58 -9.99 -71.17
C LEU A 16 -48.47 -10.50 -70.03
N LEU A 17 -49.61 -11.12 -70.33
CA LEU A 17 -50.48 -11.71 -69.30
C LEU A 17 -49.78 -12.86 -68.55
N SER A 18 -49.00 -13.69 -69.26
CA SER A 18 -48.20 -14.74 -68.64
C SER A 18 -47.11 -14.17 -67.74
N LEU A 19 -46.38 -13.15 -68.21
CA LEU A 19 -45.35 -12.47 -67.42
C LEU A 19 -45.94 -11.76 -66.20
N SER A 20 -47.09 -11.08 -66.34
CA SER A 20 -47.78 -10.46 -65.20
C SER A 20 -48.26 -11.49 -64.19
N CYS A 21 -48.79 -12.64 -64.61
CA CYS A 21 -49.15 -13.72 -63.69
C CYS A 21 -47.93 -14.28 -62.96
N ILE A 22 -46.80 -14.49 -63.65
CA ILE A 22 -45.54 -14.93 -63.03
C ILE A 22 -45.07 -13.89 -62.01
N LEU A 23 -45.11 -12.61 -62.36
CA LEU A 23 -44.65 -11.53 -61.48
C LEU A 23 -45.54 -11.42 -60.22
N ILE A 24 -46.85 -11.54 -60.37
CA ILE A 24 -47.79 -11.58 -59.25
C ILE A 24 -47.54 -12.82 -58.38
N LEU A 25 -47.33 -13.99 -58.97
CA LEU A 25 -46.99 -15.22 -58.24
C LEU A 25 -45.68 -15.08 -57.46
N THR A 26 -44.65 -14.47 -58.05
CA THR A 26 -43.38 -14.20 -57.35
C THR A 26 -43.55 -13.19 -56.21
N LEU A 27 -44.38 -12.17 -56.40
CA LEU A 27 -44.67 -11.18 -55.37
C LEU A 27 -45.43 -11.81 -54.20
N VAL A 28 -46.43 -12.65 -54.49
CA VAL A 28 -47.18 -13.41 -53.48
C VAL A 28 -46.26 -14.38 -52.75
N LEU A 29 -45.35 -15.06 -53.45
CA LEU A 29 -44.37 -15.95 -52.83
C LEU A 29 -43.41 -15.18 -51.91
N LEU A 30 -42.93 -14.01 -52.32
CA LEU A 30 -42.09 -13.14 -51.50
C LEU A 30 -42.84 -12.60 -50.27
N ILE A 31 -44.12 -12.28 -50.40
CA ILE A 31 -44.98 -11.87 -49.27
C ILE A 31 -45.20 -13.05 -48.32
N LEU A 32 -45.47 -14.25 -48.83
CA LEU A 32 -45.64 -15.45 -48.01
C LEU A 32 -44.34 -15.85 -47.30
N VAL A 33 -43.19 -15.74 -47.97
CA VAL A 33 -41.86 -15.91 -47.36
C VAL A 33 -41.63 -14.82 -46.31
N GLY A 34 -41.95 -13.57 -46.61
CA GLY A 34 -41.89 -12.46 -45.66
C GLY A 34 -42.77 -12.68 -44.42
N ILE A 35 -43.97 -13.21 -44.59
CA ILE A 35 -44.88 -13.56 -43.48
C ILE A 35 -44.37 -14.78 -42.71
N ALA A 36 -43.82 -15.79 -43.38
CA ALA A 36 -43.19 -16.96 -42.73
C ALA A 36 -41.96 -16.56 -41.90
N PHE A 37 -41.15 -15.60 -42.38
CA PHE A 37 -40.04 -15.03 -41.61
C PHE A 37 -40.51 -14.06 -40.52
N LYS A 38 -41.63 -13.34 -40.71
CA LYS A 38 -42.22 -12.42 -39.71
C LYS A 38 -42.97 -13.18 -38.59
N GLY A 39 -43.38 -14.42 -38.84
CA GLY A 39 -43.92 -15.36 -37.85
C GLY A 39 -42.87 -16.09 -37.01
N GLN A 40 -41.58 -15.82 -37.25
CA GLN A 40 -40.45 -16.38 -36.52
C GLN A 40 -39.65 -15.30 -35.76
N SER A 41 -40.26 -14.16 -35.44
CA SER A 41 -39.87 -13.43 -34.24
C SER A 41 -40.40 -14.19 -33.03
N SER A 42 -39.77 -15.33 -32.76
CA SER A 42 -39.79 -15.92 -31.44
C SER A 42 -39.13 -14.91 -30.50
N ASP A 43 -39.93 -14.01 -29.94
CA ASP A 43 -39.71 -13.54 -28.57
C ASP A 43 -39.86 -14.76 -27.64
N THR A 44 -38.94 -15.72 -27.76
CA THR A 44 -38.67 -16.69 -26.73
C THR A 44 -37.98 -15.93 -25.60
N PRO A 45 -38.50 -15.97 -24.37
CA PRO A 45 -37.80 -15.41 -23.19
C PRO A 45 -36.39 -15.99 -23.00
N ASP A 46 -36.13 -17.16 -23.61
CA ASP A 46 -34.95 -18.00 -23.46
C ASP A 46 -33.68 -17.46 -24.18
N SER A 47 -33.81 -16.61 -25.22
CA SER A 47 -32.65 -16.07 -25.95
C SER A 47 -32.01 -14.84 -25.27
N LYS A 48 -32.78 -14.09 -24.46
CA LYS A 48 -32.24 -13.02 -23.60
C LYS A 48 -31.57 -13.57 -22.34
N GLU A 49 -31.95 -14.75 -21.86
CA GLU A 49 -31.28 -15.41 -20.72
C GLU A 49 -29.87 -15.94 -21.07
N LYS A 50 -29.63 -16.32 -22.33
CA LYS A 50 -28.30 -16.78 -22.78
C LYS A 50 -27.29 -15.68 -23.08
N LEU A 51 -27.73 -14.47 -23.44
CA LEU A 51 -26.80 -13.42 -23.90
C LEU A 51 -26.07 -12.67 -22.77
N GLY A 52 -26.38 -12.94 -21.50
CA GLY A 52 -25.76 -12.27 -20.36
C GLY A 52 -25.91 -10.75 -20.37
N CYS A 53 -25.14 -10.07 -19.53
CA CYS A 53 -25.16 -8.61 -19.46
C CYS A 53 -24.41 -8.00 -20.65
N LEU A 54 -25.12 -7.26 -21.51
CA LEU A 54 -24.56 -6.66 -22.74
C LEU A 54 -24.28 -5.16 -22.64
N ASN A 55 -24.32 -4.57 -21.45
CA ASN A 55 -23.97 -3.16 -21.31
C ASN A 55 -22.46 -2.97 -21.51
N SER A 56 -22.05 -1.74 -21.85
CA SER A 56 -20.64 -1.39 -22.09
C SER A 56 -19.71 -1.84 -20.96
N GLU A 57 -20.16 -1.75 -19.70
CA GLU A 57 -19.32 -2.08 -18.56
C GLU A 57 -19.12 -3.59 -18.40
N CYS A 58 -20.16 -4.41 -18.60
CA CYS A 58 -20.05 -5.87 -18.62
C CYS A 58 -19.14 -6.37 -19.75
N ILE A 59 -19.20 -5.74 -20.93
CA ILE A 59 -18.30 -6.06 -22.05
C ILE A 59 -16.85 -5.72 -21.69
N LYS A 60 -16.61 -4.56 -21.06
CA LYS A 60 -15.27 -4.17 -20.59
C LYS A 60 -14.73 -5.13 -19.52
N THR A 61 -15.55 -5.50 -18.53
CA THR A 61 -15.16 -6.46 -17.49
C THR A 61 -14.81 -7.82 -18.10
N ALA A 62 -15.64 -8.33 -19.03
CA ALA A 62 -15.35 -9.58 -19.74
C ALA A 62 -14.05 -9.48 -20.56
N GLY A 63 -13.89 -8.41 -21.32
CA GLY A 63 -12.69 -8.15 -22.11
C GLY A 63 -11.43 -8.03 -21.26
N HIS A 64 -11.51 -7.38 -20.10
CA HIS A 64 -10.38 -7.26 -19.17
C HIS A 64 -9.97 -8.62 -18.59
N ILE A 65 -10.94 -9.43 -18.14
CA ILE A 65 -10.65 -10.81 -17.67
C ILE A 65 -9.97 -11.62 -18.78
N LEU A 66 -10.54 -11.61 -19.99
CA LEU A 66 -10.00 -12.36 -21.14
C LEU A 66 -8.63 -11.85 -21.58
N SER A 67 -8.35 -10.55 -21.45
CA SER A 67 -7.06 -9.96 -21.84
C SER A 67 -5.88 -10.44 -20.99
N LEU A 68 -6.14 -10.95 -19.79
CA LEU A 68 -5.12 -11.48 -18.89
C LEU A 68 -4.90 -12.99 -19.08
N MET A 69 -5.93 -13.71 -19.52
CA MET A 69 -5.94 -15.17 -19.59
C MET A 69 -5.17 -15.70 -20.80
N ASP A 70 -4.60 -16.89 -20.65
CA ASP A 70 -4.03 -17.69 -21.74
C ASP A 70 -4.53 -19.14 -21.65
N GLU A 71 -5.62 -19.43 -22.36
CA GLU A 71 -6.29 -20.74 -22.31
C GLU A 71 -5.48 -21.89 -22.95
N ARG A 72 -4.29 -21.61 -23.50
CA ARG A 72 -3.36 -22.67 -23.96
C ARG A 72 -2.76 -23.45 -22.79
N TRP A 73 -2.76 -22.89 -21.59
CA TRP A 73 -2.31 -23.55 -20.38
C TRP A 73 -3.42 -24.38 -19.76
N ASP A 74 -3.09 -25.61 -19.36
CA ASP A 74 -3.98 -26.43 -18.55
C ASP A 74 -4.10 -25.82 -17.13
N PRO A 75 -5.30 -25.42 -16.67
CA PRO A 75 -5.50 -24.85 -15.35
C PRO A 75 -5.07 -25.79 -14.22
N CYS A 76 -5.07 -27.10 -14.44
CA CYS A 76 -4.66 -28.09 -13.44
C CYS A 76 -3.14 -28.24 -13.33
N SER A 77 -2.40 -27.83 -14.37
CA SER A 77 -0.94 -27.92 -14.41
C SER A 77 -0.27 -26.59 -14.04
N ASN A 78 -0.82 -25.47 -14.52
CA ASN A 78 -0.28 -24.14 -14.24
C ASN A 78 -1.41 -23.10 -14.30
N PHE A 79 -2.08 -22.92 -13.17
CA PHE A 79 -3.23 -22.02 -13.09
C PHE A 79 -2.84 -20.55 -13.21
N TYR A 80 -1.67 -20.17 -12.70
CA TYR A 80 -1.17 -18.81 -12.84
C TYR A 80 -1.09 -18.41 -14.32
N ASP A 81 -0.47 -19.24 -15.16
CA ASP A 81 -0.37 -18.91 -16.60
C ASP A 81 -1.69 -19.06 -17.34
N TYR A 82 -2.60 -19.92 -16.88
CA TYR A 82 -3.97 -19.93 -17.38
C TYR A 82 -4.68 -18.59 -17.14
N ALA A 83 -4.53 -18.00 -15.95
CA ALA A 83 -5.21 -16.77 -15.54
C ALA A 83 -4.49 -15.47 -15.92
N CYS A 84 -3.16 -15.50 -16.01
CA CYS A 84 -2.26 -14.35 -16.17
C CYS A 84 -1.32 -14.45 -17.38
N GLY A 85 -1.34 -15.53 -18.17
CA GLY A 85 -0.34 -15.81 -19.20
C GLY A 85 -0.26 -14.78 -20.33
N SER A 86 -1.31 -13.97 -20.51
CA SER A 86 -1.35 -12.86 -21.47
C SER A 86 -1.06 -11.49 -20.83
N PHE A 87 -0.80 -11.44 -19.52
CA PHE A 87 -0.44 -10.20 -18.84
C PHE A 87 0.85 -9.61 -19.44
N ASN A 88 0.81 -8.31 -19.74
CA ASN A 88 1.82 -7.66 -20.57
C ASN A 88 3.17 -7.56 -19.88
N GLU A 89 4.13 -8.38 -20.31
CA GLU A 89 5.54 -8.37 -19.88
C GLU A 89 6.23 -7.01 -20.07
N ALA A 90 5.85 -6.27 -21.12
CA ALA A 90 6.44 -4.96 -21.42
C ALA A 90 6.06 -3.89 -20.38
N SER A 91 5.06 -4.16 -19.52
CA SER A 91 4.70 -3.24 -18.45
C SER A 91 5.77 -3.17 -17.35
N GLY A 92 6.55 -4.23 -17.14
CA GLY A 92 7.51 -4.33 -16.04
C GLY A 92 6.89 -4.28 -14.64
N HIS A 93 5.56 -4.27 -14.52
CA HIS A 93 4.84 -4.03 -13.26
C HIS A 93 3.93 -5.20 -12.89
N SER A 94 3.45 -5.20 -11.66
CA SER A 94 2.36 -6.06 -11.17
C SER A 94 0.99 -5.39 -11.26
N ILE A 95 -0.08 -6.18 -11.17
CA ILE A 95 -1.44 -5.65 -11.01
C ILE A 95 -1.55 -4.74 -9.79
N ALA A 96 -0.87 -5.07 -8.69
CA ALA A 96 -0.84 -4.22 -7.49
C ALA A 96 -0.22 -2.84 -7.81
N GLN A 97 0.93 -2.80 -8.50
CA GLN A 97 1.56 -1.54 -8.93
C GLN A 97 0.70 -0.78 -9.95
N ASN A 98 0.11 -1.45 -10.94
CA ASN A 98 -0.78 -0.80 -11.92
C ASN A 98 -2.00 -0.16 -11.23
N SER A 99 -2.55 -0.82 -10.20
CA SER A 99 -3.67 -0.29 -9.44
C SER A 99 -3.29 0.94 -8.60
N ILE A 100 -2.12 0.93 -7.97
CA ILE A 100 -1.56 2.11 -7.28
C ILE A 100 -1.35 3.26 -8.28
N ASP A 101 -0.74 2.97 -9.43
CA ASP A 101 -0.43 3.95 -10.46
C ASP A 101 -1.69 4.57 -11.05
N SER A 102 -2.76 3.77 -11.24
CA SER A 102 -4.08 4.26 -11.65
C SER A 102 -4.61 5.34 -10.68
N VAL A 103 -4.49 5.11 -9.37
CA VAL A 103 -4.87 6.12 -8.35
C VAL A 103 -3.98 7.35 -8.46
N TYR A 104 -2.67 7.19 -8.63
CA TYR A 104 -1.74 8.31 -8.76
C TYR A 104 -1.95 9.15 -10.02
N TYR A 105 -2.23 8.54 -11.17
CA TYR A 105 -2.63 9.26 -12.37
C TYR A 105 -3.89 10.07 -12.13
N SER A 106 -4.85 9.47 -11.44
CA SER A 106 -6.11 10.12 -11.18
C SER A 106 -5.94 11.30 -10.17
N ILE A 107 -5.00 11.20 -9.21
CA ILE A 107 -4.59 12.34 -8.36
C ILE A 107 -3.88 13.41 -9.18
N LYS A 108 -2.99 13.03 -10.09
CA LYS A 108 -2.33 13.97 -11.01
C LYS A 108 -3.36 14.76 -11.81
N ASP A 109 -4.35 14.08 -12.42
CA ASP A 109 -5.43 14.72 -13.17
C ASP A 109 -6.25 15.70 -12.31
N LEU A 110 -6.45 15.37 -11.03
CA LEU A 110 -7.08 16.29 -10.07
C LEU A 110 -6.22 17.54 -9.84
N LEU A 111 -4.93 17.36 -9.59
CA LEU A 111 -3.98 18.44 -9.27
C LEU A 111 -3.66 19.34 -10.48
N GLU A 112 -3.71 18.80 -11.70
CA GLU A 112 -3.49 19.55 -12.95
C GLU A 112 -4.77 20.17 -13.53
N SER A 113 -5.95 19.83 -12.99
CA SER A 113 -7.22 20.35 -13.51
C SER A 113 -7.37 21.86 -13.27
N THR A 114 -8.05 22.54 -14.20
CA THR A 114 -8.39 23.98 -14.10
C THR A 114 -9.68 24.25 -13.32
N SER A 115 -10.32 23.21 -12.75
CA SER A 115 -11.57 23.38 -12.00
C SER A 115 -11.30 24.03 -10.64
N ASP A 116 -11.92 25.18 -10.39
CA ASP A 116 -11.89 25.90 -9.10
C ASP A 116 -12.97 25.41 -8.12
N THR A 117 -13.66 24.31 -8.44
CA THR A 117 -14.78 23.79 -7.63
C THR A 117 -14.36 23.17 -6.30
N ASP A 118 -13.06 22.92 -6.12
CA ASP A 118 -12.54 22.19 -4.97
C ASP A 118 -11.57 23.09 -4.18
N ASN A 119 -11.62 23.04 -2.84
CA ASN A 119 -10.69 23.75 -1.92
C ASN A 119 -9.24 23.18 -1.97
N LEU A 120 -8.70 22.95 -3.17
CA LEU A 120 -7.40 22.33 -3.41
C LEU A 120 -6.35 23.33 -3.91
N THR A 121 -6.61 24.64 -3.89
CA THR A 121 -5.68 25.66 -4.43
C THR A 121 -4.26 25.50 -3.88
N SER A 122 -4.12 25.35 -2.55
CA SER A 122 -2.80 25.14 -1.93
C SER A 122 -2.14 23.83 -2.35
N LEU A 123 -2.92 22.76 -2.57
CA LEU A 123 -2.41 21.47 -3.08
C LEU A 123 -1.91 21.60 -4.51
N LYS A 124 -2.67 22.27 -5.39
CA LYS A 124 -2.28 22.51 -6.78
C LYS A 124 -1.01 23.37 -6.83
N SER A 125 -0.90 24.41 -6.01
CA SER A 125 0.31 25.22 -5.89
C SER A 125 1.53 24.42 -5.42
N PHE A 126 1.35 23.51 -4.45
CA PHE A 126 2.42 22.62 -3.99
C PHE A 126 2.87 21.64 -5.06
N TYR A 127 1.91 21.01 -5.74
CA TYR A 127 2.19 20.11 -6.84
C TYR A 127 2.94 20.81 -7.97
N LYS A 128 2.48 22.00 -8.36
CA LYS A 128 3.13 22.84 -9.37
C LYS A 128 4.57 23.20 -8.96
N SER A 129 4.75 23.68 -7.73
CA SER A 129 6.09 24.03 -7.22
C SER A 129 7.01 22.80 -7.18
N CYS A 130 6.49 21.64 -6.79
CA CYS A 130 7.21 20.37 -6.83
C CYS A 130 7.64 19.98 -8.24
N MET A 131 6.83 20.28 -9.26
CA MET A 131 7.13 19.99 -10.66
C MET A 131 8.15 20.96 -11.27
N GLU A 132 8.11 22.23 -10.85
CA GLU A 132 8.94 23.32 -11.40
C GLU A 132 10.23 23.59 -10.62
N PHE A 133 10.41 22.98 -9.44
CA PHE A 133 11.58 23.25 -8.60
C PHE A 133 12.92 22.81 -9.23
N ASP A 134 13.88 23.71 -9.40
CA ASP A 134 15.14 23.41 -10.10
C ASP A 134 16.37 23.37 -9.16
N GLY A 135 16.15 23.19 -7.85
CA GLY A 135 17.23 23.10 -6.87
C GLY A 135 17.76 24.45 -6.37
N LEU A 136 18.73 24.40 -5.45
CA LEU A 136 19.31 25.59 -4.82
C LEU A 136 20.12 26.46 -5.78
N HIS A 137 20.65 25.87 -6.87
CA HIS A 137 21.47 26.59 -7.86
C HIS A 137 20.67 27.53 -8.78
N SER A 138 19.35 27.38 -8.83
CA SER A 138 18.47 28.18 -9.70
C SER A 138 18.52 29.70 -9.42
N LYS A 139 19.00 30.11 -8.24
CA LYS A 139 18.86 31.49 -7.74
C LYS A 139 20.04 32.44 -7.98
N ARG A 140 21.15 32.02 -8.62
CA ARG A 140 22.42 32.80 -8.67
C ARG A 140 22.89 33.29 -7.27
N GLN A 141 22.40 32.66 -6.22
CA GLN A 141 22.76 32.89 -4.82
C GLN A 141 23.61 31.72 -4.36
N ASP A 142 24.39 31.91 -3.30
CA ASP A 142 25.31 30.93 -2.75
C ASP A 142 24.60 29.69 -2.19
N PRO A 143 24.91 28.49 -2.73
CA PRO A 143 24.62 27.15 -2.21
C PRO A 143 24.40 27.04 -0.72
N SER A 144 25.54 27.37 -0.10
CA SER A 144 25.87 27.10 1.28
C SER A 144 25.04 27.98 2.18
N LYS A 145 24.96 29.27 1.85
CA LYS A 145 24.15 30.25 2.59
C LYS A 145 22.66 29.88 2.58
N LEU A 146 22.11 29.52 1.42
CA LEU A 146 20.70 29.13 1.33
C LEU A 146 20.37 27.91 2.20
N PHE A 147 21.29 26.93 2.24
CA PHE A 147 21.09 25.74 3.06
C PHE A 147 21.33 26.01 4.56
N LEU A 148 22.29 26.86 4.91
CA LEU A 148 22.51 27.29 6.29
C LEU A 148 21.31 28.09 6.83
N ASP A 149 20.75 29.03 6.06
CA ASP A 149 19.53 29.76 6.41
C ASP A 149 18.35 28.80 6.65
N LEU A 150 18.29 27.70 5.87
CA LEU A 150 17.29 26.64 6.05
C LEU A 150 17.49 25.87 7.36
N MET A 151 18.72 25.49 7.69
CA MET A 151 19.03 24.80 8.96
C MET A 151 18.75 25.68 10.17
N GLU A 152 19.12 26.97 10.10
CA GLU A 152 18.84 27.94 11.16
C GLU A 152 17.34 28.14 11.36
N ARG A 153 16.56 28.24 10.28
CA ARG A 153 15.09 28.35 10.33
C ARG A 153 14.43 27.20 11.09
N PHE A 154 14.98 25.99 11.01
CA PHE A 154 14.44 24.82 11.71
C PHE A 154 15.15 24.51 13.02
N GLY A 155 16.02 25.40 13.51
CA GLY A 155 16.65 25.28 14.83
C GLY A 155 17.75 24.23 14.93
N ILE A 156 18.32 23.80 13.81
CA ILE A 156 19.40 22.80 13.78
C ILE A 156 20.77 23.47 13.98
N GLY A 157 20.85 24.78 13.71
CA GLY A 157 22.08 25.56 13.81
C GLY A 157 22.82 25.63 12.47
N THR A 158 24.15 25.62 12.52
CA THR A 158 25.00 25.69 11.33
C THR A 158 25.66 24.34 11.04
N TRP A 159 26.24 24.17 9.84
CA TRP A 159 26.89 22.93 9.43
C TRP A 159 28.39 23.18 9.22
N PRO A 160 29.28 22.59 10.04
CA PRO A 160 30.71 22.87 9.95
C PRO A 160 31.30 22.70 8.55
N VAL A 161 30.84 21.74 7.75
CA VAL A 161 31.33 21.56 6.37
C VAL A 161 31.04 22.77 5.46
N LEU A 162 29.93 23.49 5.69
CA LEU A 162 29.50 24.65 4.90
C LEU A 162 29.87 26.00 5.53
N ASP A 163 30.10 26.04 6.84
CA ASP A 163 30.41 27.26 7.59
C ASP A 163 31.90 27.30 7.95
N ASP A 164 32.63 28.29 7.44
CA ASP A 164 34.06 28.46 7.74
C ASP A 164 34.31 29.09 9.13
N TYR A 165 33.26 29.67 9.75
CA TYR A 165 33.32 30.33 11.06
C TYR A 165 32.43 29.62 12.10
N TYR A 166 32.31 28.30 11.96
CA TYR A 166 31.46 27.49 12.81
C TYR A 166 31.74 27.69 14.31
N GLU A 167 30.67 27.97 15.06
CA GLU A 167 30.65 28.01 16.53
C GLU A 167 29.43 27.22 17.02
N ALA A 168 29.65 26.23 17.89
CA ALA A 168 28.56 25.50 18.51
C ALA A 168 27.80 26.41 19.48
N LYS A 169 26.52 26.65 19.19
CA LYS A 169 25.63 27.49 20.00
C LYS A 169 24.50 26.72 20.67
N LEU A 170 24.28 25.47 20.25
CA LEU A 170 23.17 24.63 20.67
C LEU A 170 23.68 23.41 21.43
N SER A 171 22.98 23.03 22.49
CA SER A 171 23.25 21.76 23.18
C SER A 171 22.80 20.56 22.34
N LEU A 172 23.32 19.37 22.64
CA LEU A 172 22.88 18.13 22.00
C LEU A 172 21.35 17.97 22.09
N ALA A 173 20.76 18.29 23.24
CA ALA A 173 19.33 18.16 23.46
C ALA A 173 18.50 19.13 22.60
N GLU A 174 18.99 20.35 22.37
CA GLU A 174 18.33 21.33 21.52
C GLU A 174 18.35 20.89 20.04
N VAL A 175 19.50 20.44 19.53
CA VAL A 175 19.62 19.95 18.15
C VAL A 175 18.77 18.70 17.92
N LEU A 176 18.82 17.72 18.84
CA LEU A 176 18.00 16.52 18.74
C LEU A 176 16.50 16.81 18.86
N SER A 177 16.09 17.84 19.62
CA SER A 177 14.71 18.31 19.67
C SER A 177 14.25 18.86 18.32
N ALA A 178 15.06 19.73 17.70
CA ALA A 178 14.79 20.29 16.38
C ALA A 178 14.68 19.18 15.31
N LEU A 179 15.64 18.25 15.28
CA LEU A 179 15.64 17.11 14.35
C LEU A 179 14.44 16.18 14.58
N THR A 180 14.03 15.95 15.83
CA THR A 180 12.83 15.16 16.15
C THR A 180 11.57 15.82 15.60
N LEU A 181 11.45 17.16 15.71
CA LEU A 181 10.29 17.91 15.20
C LEU A 181 10.17 17.86 13.68
N VAL A 182 11.27 17.66 12.95
CA VAL A 182 11.26 17.43 11.49
C VAL A 182 11.39 15.94 11.11
N GLY A 183 11.42 15.05 12.10
CA GLY A 183 11.39 13.60 11.94
C GLY A 183 12.67 13.00 11.42
N VAL A 184 13.81 13.63 11.69
CA VAL A 184 15.14 13.15 11.34
C VAL A 184 15.73 12.42 12.54
N PRO A 185 15.80 11.08 12.52
CA PRO A 185 16.40 10.32 13.61
C PRO A 185 17.92 10.40 13.57
N VAL A 186 18.54 10.48 14.75
CA VAL A 186 20.01 10.51 14.92
C VAL A 186 20.47 9.51 15.97
N ALA A 187 19.87 9.50 17.16
CA ALA A 187 20.16 8.50 18.20
C ALA A 187 18.91 7.65 18.50
N PHE A 188 17.74 8.26 18.41
CA PHE A 188 16.46 7.60 18.63
C PHE A 188 15.40 8.13 17.66
N ARG A 189 14.35 7.33 17.47
CA ARG A 189 13.07 7.74 16.87
C ARG A 189 12.08 7.96 18.01
N ALA A 190 11.30 9.02 17.91
CA ALA A 190 10.18 9.30 18.80
C ALA A 190 8.90 9.29 17.98
N GLU A 191 8.07 8.28 18.17
CA GLU A 191 6.88 8.01 17.36
C GLU A 191 5.66 7.87 18.25
N VAL A 192 4.56 8.54 17.90
CA VAL A 192 3.29 8.35 18.61
C VAL A 192 2.57 7.15 18.04
N VAL A 193 2.32 6.15 18.89
CA VAL A 193 1.68 4.89 18.50
C VAL A 193 0.44 4.64 19.36
N PRO A 194 -0.56 3.91 18.84
CA PRO A 194 -1.69 3.47 19.66
C PRO A 194 -1.21 2.65 20.85
N ASP A 195 -1.81 2.88 22.02
CA ASP A 195 -1.57 2.06 23.20
C ASP A 195 -2.26 0.69 23.03
N THR A 196 -1.49 -0.38 23.17
CA THR A 196 -1.98 -1.76 23.02
C THR A 196 -2.75 -2.27 24.24
N GLN A 197 -2.61 -1.59 25.39
CA GLN A 197 -3.26 -1.92 26.65
C GLN A 197 -4.52 -1.09 26.89
N ILE A 198 -4.54 0.16 26.42
CA ILE A 198 -5.64 1.10 26.66
C ILE A 198 -6.25 1.55 25.32
N GLU A 199 -7.40 0.97 24.98
CA GLU A 199 -8.10 1.24 23.72
C GLU A 199 -8.40 2.74 23.54
N GLY A 200 -8.05 3.28 22.37
CA GLY A 200 -8.32 4.67 22.02
C GLY A 200 -7.37 5.69 22.64
N SER A 201 -6.33 5.24 23.35
CA SER A 201 -5.24 6.09 23.82
C SER A 201 -3.97 5.90 22.97
N TYR A 202 -3.06 6.85 23.10
CA TYR A 202 -1.77 6.85 22.42
C TYR A 202 -0.65 7.00 23.43
N LEU A 203 0.49 6.40 23.14
CA LEU A 203 1.73 6.55 23.90
C LEU A 203 2.88 6.95 22.99
N LEU A 204 3.96 7.45 23.59
CA LEU A 204 5.18 7.78 22.87
C LEU A 204 6.11 6.57 22.84
N LYS A 205 6.34 6.00 21.67
CA LYS A 205 7.38 4.98 21.46
C LYS A 205 8.72 5.64 21.20
N ILE A 206 9.74 5.27 21.96
CA ILE A 206 11.13 5.65 21.73
C ILE A 206 11.93 4.41 21.37
N SER A 207 12.57 4.41 20.21
CA SER A 207 13.38 3.28 19.72
C SER A 207 14.71 3.76 19.13
N PRO A 208 15.73 2.90 18.98
CA PRO A 208 17.00 3.31 18.35
C PRO A 208 16.80 3.92 16.97
N GLY A 209 17.51 5.02 16.70
CA GLY A 209 17.31 5.89 15.55
C GLY A 209 18.57 6.16 14.76
N GLY A 210 19.26 5.10 14.33
CA GLY A 210 20.41 5.10 13.40
C GLY A 210 20.83 3.66 13.08
N PRO A 211 21.75 3.40 12.12
CA PRO A 211 22.10 4.18 10.92
C PRO A 211 21.02 4.06 9.82
N LEU A 212 21.21 4.77 8.69
CA LEU A 212 20.34 4.72 7.49
C LEU A 212 20.31 3.33 6.81
N GLU A 213 21.25 2.44 7.16
CA GLU A 213 21.51 1.19 6.45
C GLU A 213 21.67 0.02 7.42
N SER A 214 20.55 -0.43 7.97
CA SER A 214 20.49 -1.58 8.88
C SER A 214 21.16 -2.82 8.27
N GLY A 215 22.03 -3.47 9.05
CA GLY A 215 22.61 -4.78 8.69
C GLY A 215 23.99 -4.76 8.02
N ARG A 216 24.57 -3.59 7.73
CA ARG A 216 25.97 -3.47 7.26
C ARG A 216 26.97 -3.54 8.41
N THR A 217 28.20 -3.99 8.15
CA THR A 217 29.29 -3.91 9.14
C THR A 217 29.94 -2.52 9.13
N ALA A 218 30.62 -2.18 10.22
CA ALA A 218 31.45 -0.98 10.30
C ALA A 218 32.51 -0.91 9.18
N ILE A 219 33.01 -2.06 8.72
CA ILE A 219 34.00 -2.15 7.64
C ILE A 219 33.33 -1.85 6.30
N ASP A 220 32.15 -2.41 6.05
CA ASP A 220 31.41 -2.19 4.81
C ASP A 220 31.06 -0.72 4.63
N ILE A 221 30.67 -0.01 5.71
CA ILE A 221 30.36 1.42 5.68
C ILE A 221 31.61 2.25 5.36
N ARG A 222 32.73 1.99 6.06
CA ARG A 222 33.97 2.76 5.88
C ARG A 222 34.62 2.57 4.51
N SER A 223 34.41 1.41 3.89
CA SER A 223 34.99 1.07 2.59
C SER A 223 34.05 1.36 1.41
N ASP A 224 32.86 1.90 1.65
CA ASP A 224 31.89 2.20 0.61
C ASP A 224 32.29 3.43 -0.21
N GLN A 225 32.88 3.16 -1.38
CA GLN A 225 33.33 4.21 -2.27
C GLN A 225 32.17 4.93 -2.98
N ASP A 226 31.03 4.27 -3.19
CA ASP A 226 29.87 4.86 -3.87
C ASP A 226 29.18 5.86 -2.93
N LEU A 227 28.97 5.47 -1.68
CA LEU A 227 28.47 6.37 -0.62
C LEU A 227 29.42 7.55 -0.44
N ARG A 228 30.73 7.31 -0.37
CA ARG A 228 31.74 8.37 -0.26
C ARG A 228 31.64 9.37 -1.41
N THR A 229 31.50 8.85 -2.63
CA THR A 229 31.38 9.67 -3.85
C THR A 229 30.08 10.48 -3.84
N TYR A 230 28.97 9.87 -3.43
CA TYR A 230 27.68 10.54 -3.26
C TYR A 230 27.74 11.70 -2.26
N MET A 231 28.38 11.48 -1.10
CA MET A 231 28.53 12.53 -0.08
C MET A 231 29.41 13.68 -0.57
N LEU A 232 30.55 13.37 -1.19
CA LEU A 232 31.44 14.40 -1.76
C LEU A 232 30.74 15.21 -2.85
N PHE A 233 29.97 14.55 -3.73
CA PHE A 233 29.19 15.21 -4.77
C PHE A 233 28.11 16.12 -4.18
N SER A 234 27.41 15.65 -3.13
CA SER A 234 26.40 16.43 -2.42
C SER A 234 26.99 17.69 -1.79
N PHE A 235 28.16 17.58 -1.14
CA PHE A 235 28.86 18.73 -0.56
C PHE A 235 29.30 19.75 -1.61
N LEU A 236 29.76 19.29 -2.77
CA LEU A 236 30.12 20.17 -3.87
C LEU A 236 28.91 20.97 -4.37
N LEU A 237 27.74 20.33 -4.50
CA LEU A 237 26.49 20.99 -4.88
C LEU A 237 26.05 22.02 -3.82
N LEU A 238 26.23 21.71 -2.54
CA LEU A 238 25.94 22.64 -1.45
C LEU A 238 26.95 23.80 -1.35
N GLY A 239 27.99 23.83 -2.19
CA GLY A 239 28.94 24.95 -2.25
C GLY A 239 30.04 24.90 -1.19
N THR A 240 30.51 23.72 -0.79
CA THR A 240 31.65 23.62 0.13
C THR A 240 32.90 24.34 -0.38
N SER A 241 33.60 25.02 0.53
CA SER A 241 34.75 25.87 0.20
C SER A 241 35.98 25.11 -0.30
N THR A 242 36.25 23.90 0.21
CA THR A 242 37.39 23.08 -0.21
C THR A 242 37.10 21.57 -0.21
N TYR A 243 37.73 20.85 -1.14
CA TYR A 243 37.68 19.38 -1.20
C TYR A 243 38.19 18.71 0.10
N SER A 244 39.21 19.30 0.74
CA SER A 244 39.76 18.78 2.00
C SER A 244 38.76 18.82 3.15
N LYS A 245 37.88 19.83 3.16
CA LYS A 245 36.83 20.02 4.18
C LYS A 245 35.72 19.00 3.96
N SER A 246 35.28 18.83 2.71
CA SER A 246 34.33 17.79 2.32
C SER A 246 34.84 16.39 2.68
N THR A 247 36.10 16.07 2.36
CA THR A 247 36.69 14.76 2.66
C THR A 247 36.70 14.45 4.16
N ARG A 248 37.10 15.43 4.99
CA ARG A 248 37.08 15.30 6.45
C ARG A 248 35.67 15.11 6.99
N ALA A 249 34.70 15.90 6.52
CA ALA A 249 33.31 15.74 6.93
C ALA A 249 32.75 14.36 6.56
N VAL A 250 33.13 13.81 5.40
CA VAL A 250 32.76 12.43 5.03
C VAL A 250 33.33 11.42 6.02
N ASP A 251 34.62 11.53 6.38
CA ASP A 251 35.24 10.65 7.37
C ASP A 251 34.58 10.77 8.75
N ASP A 252 34.27 12.00 9.18
CA ASP A 252 33.54 12.28 10.42
C ASP A 252 32.21 11.53 10.45
N ILE A 253 31.38 11.71 9.42
CA ILE A 253 30.05 11.11 9.31
C ILE A 253 30.14 9.57 9.28
N LEU A 254 30.98 9.01 8.40
CA LEU A 254 31.13 7.56 8.28
C LEU A 254 31.71 6.92 9.54
N SER A 255 32.47 7.69 10.35
CA SER A 255 32.96 7.20 11.64
C SER A 255 31.83 6.95 12.64
N VAL A 256 30.82 7.83 12.65
CA VAL A 256 29.63 7.70 13.51
C VAL A 256 28.75 6.56 13.04
N ASP A 257 28.44 6.49 11.73
CA ASP A 257 27.66 5.37 11.16
C ASP A 257 28.33 4.02 11.42
N ALA A 258 29.66 3.95 11.30
CA ALA A 258 30.41 2.73 11.59
C ALA A 258 30.36 2.35 13.08
N TYR A 259 30.34 3.32 13.99
CA TYR A 259 30.14 3.03 15.42
C TYR A 259 28.73 2.48 15.68
N TYR A 260 27.69 3.06 15.07
CA TYR A 260 26.33 2.55 15.21
C TYR A 260 26.18 1.13 14.67
N ALA A 261 26.73 0.84 13.49
CA ALA A 261 26.75 -0.50 12.92
C ALA A 261 27.44 -1.52 13.85
N HIS A 262 28.50 -1.11 14.55
CA HIS A 262 29.17 -1.97 15.53
C HIS A 262 28.24 -2.31 16.72
N VAL A 263 27.54 -1.31 17.27
CA VAL A 263 26.56 -1.49 18.36
C VAL A 263 25.37 -2.36 17.89
N GLU A 264 24.96 -2.25 16.63
CA GLU A 264 23.89 -3.09 16.08
C GLU A 264 24.25 -4.58 16.06
N GLN A 265 25.51 -4.89 15.73
CA GLN A 265 26.04 -6.24 15.63
C GLN A 265 26.42 -6.86 16.98
N ASP A 266 26.45 -6.06 18.05
CA ASP A 266 26.78 -6.56 19.38
C ASP A 266 25.68 -7.49 19.91
N THR A 267 25.96 -8.79 19.84
CA THR A 267 25.08 -9.87 20.33
C THR A 267 24.87 -9.87 21.84
N VAL A 268 25.68 -9.13 22.61
CA VAL A 268 25.50 -8.96 24.06
C VAL A 268 24.38 -7.94 24.34
N ARG A 269 24.21 -6.95 23.46
CA ARG A 269 23.23 -5.86 23.59
C ARG A 269 21.99 -6.13 22.73
N LYS A 270 21.38 -7.31 22.89
CA LYS A 270 20.16 -7.66 22.14
C LYS A 270 19.01 -6.71 22.46
N CYS A 271 18.26 -6.39 21.42
CA CYS A 271 17.14 -5.44 21.43
C CYS A 271 15.87 -6.12 21.97
N ASP A 272 15.96 -6.75 23.15
CA ASP A 272 14.91 -7.62 23.69
C ASP A 272 14.16 -6.96 24.87
N THR A 273 14.53 -5.73 25.23
CA THR A 273 13.97 -4.99 26.37
C THR A 273 12.97 -3.93 25.91
N ILE A 274 11.76 -3.99 26.49
CA ILE A 274 10.71 -2.99 26.35
C ILE A 274 10.35 -2.51 27.76
N ASP A 275 10.56 -1.23 28.03
CA ASP A 275 10.23 -0.57 29.29
C ASP A 275 9.00 0.34 29.09
N ILE A 276 7.90 0.07 29.79
CA ILE A 276 6.69 0.90 29.76
C ILE A 276 6.70 1.86 30.96
N LEU A 277 6.66 3.16 30.68
CA LEU A 277 6.72 4.24 31.66
C LEU A 277 5.35 4.91 31.77
N ALA A 278 4.82 4.95 33.01
CA ALA A 278 3.54 5.58 33.31
C ALA A 278 3.58 7.10 33.02
N PRO A 279 2.45 7.71 32.63
CA PRO A 279 2.40 9.12 32.24
C PRO A 279 3.08 10.07 33.22
N ASP A 280 2.70 10.03 34.50
CA ASP A 280 3.13 11.00 35.52
C ASP A 280 4.62 10.90 35.89
N GLU A 281 5.27 9.77 35.58
CA GLU A 281 6.67 9.51 35.91
C GLU A 281 7.58 9.45 34.68
N SER A 282 7.00 9.48 33.47
CA SER A 282 7.67 9.19 32.20
C SER A 282 8.99 9.94 32.02
N LEU A 283 8.97 11.27 32.04
CA LEU A 283 10.16 12.11 31.84
C LEU A 283 11.21 11.91 32.94
N ASN A 284 10.78 11.82 34.20
CA ASN A 284 11.70 11.60 35.32
C ASN A 284 12.39 10.23 35.21
N ARG A 285 11.65 9.19 34.84
CA ARG A 285 12.21 7.85 34.63
C ARG A 285 13.13 7.81 33.41
N LEU A 286 12.80 8.49 32.32
CA LEU A 286 13.71 8.63 31.17
C LEU A 286 15.04 9.26 31.56
N ASN A 287 15.01 10.38 32.29
CA ASN A 287 16.22 11.03 32.79
C ASN A 287 17.07 10.12 33.69
N ASN A 288 16.45 9.25 34.50
CA ASN A 288 17.18 8.29 35.33
C ASN A 288 17.73 7.10 34.56
N MET A 289 17.01 6.64 33.53
CA MET A 289 17.36 5.46 32.74
C MET A 289 18.41 5.76 31.66
N ILE A 290 18.38 6.97 31.10
CA ILE A 290 19.28 7.46 30.05
C ILE A 290 19.72 8.88 30.46
N PRO A 291 20.62 9.01 31.45
CA PRO A 291 21.06 10.31 31.99
C PRO A 291 21.93 11.11 31.00
N GLU A 292 22.42 10.47 29.94
CA GLU A 292 23.25 11.10 28.91
C GLU A 292 22.47 12.08 28.01
N MET A 293 21.16 12.20 28.22
CA MET A 293 20.27 13.05 27.44
C MET A 293 19.36 13.89 28.36
N GLU A 294 19.25 15.18 28.04
CA GLU A 294 18.34 16.10 28.73
C GLU A 294 16.92 15.99 28.17
N TRP A 295 16.21 14.90 28.48
CA TRP A 295 14.87 14.63 27.94
C TRP A 295 13.87 15.75 28.24
N THR A 296 13.98 16.39 29.39
CA THR A 296 13.13 17.53 29.76
C THR A 296 13.28 18.69 28.78
N VAL A 297 14.50 19.03 28.35
CA VAL A 297 14.76 20.10 27.37
C VAL A 297 14.13 19.74 26.04
N LEU A 298 14.39 18.51 25.56
CA LEU A 298 13.86 18.04 24.29
C LEU A 298 12.32 18.07 24.25
N PHE A 299 11.67 17.53 25.28
CA PHE A 299 10.21 17.45 25.31
C PHE A 299 9.53 18.77 25.65
N THR A 300 10.19 19.72 26.32
CA THR A 300 9.61 21.05 26.54
C THR A 300 9.27 21.74 25.22
N SER A 301 10.18 21.70 24.25
CA SER A 301 9.95 22.26 22.91
C SER A 301 8.82 21.53 22.17
N ILE A 302 8.83 20.20 22.20
CA ILE A 302 7.79 19.38 21.55
C ILE A 302 6.41 19.61 22.19
N GLN A 303 6.34 19.64 23.52
CA GLN A 303 5.12 19.89 24.28
C GLN A 303 4.56 21.28 23.96
N LYS A 304 5.42 22.29 23.87
CA LYS A 304 5.02 23.65 23.49
C LYS A 304 4.42 23.71 22.09
N GLU A 305 5.09 23.15 21.08
CA GLU A 305 4.64 23.15 19.68
C GLU A 305 3.36 22.33 19.48
N ALA A 306 3.24 21.18 20.16
CA ALA A 306 2.08 20.31 20.08
C ALA A 306 0.95 20.69 21.05
N GLY A 307 1.13 21.67 21.94
CA GLY A 307 0.14 22.04 22.95
C GLY A 307 -0.18 20.90 23.92
N LEU A 308 0.85 20.16 24.33
CA LEU A 308 0.73 19.08 25.31
C LEU A 308 0.74 19.67 26.73
N ASN A 309 -0.39 19.54 27.41
CA ASN A 309 -0.58 20.14 28.74
C ASN A 309 -0.62 19.10 29.87
N ARG A 310 -0.41 17.82 29.54
CA ARG A 310 -0.48 16.69 30.47
C ARG A 310 0.67 15.72 30.25
N PRO A 311 1.06 14.95 31.28
CA PRO A 311 2.01 13.85 31.13
C PRO A 311 1.46 12.77 30.19
N PHE A 312 2.35 12.02 29.53
CA PHE A 312 2.02 10.99 28.56
C PHE A 312 2.86 9.72 28.80
N ALA A 313 2.31 8.55 28.47
CA ALA A 313 3.03 7.29 28.62
C ALA A 313 4.16 7.17 27.58
N VAL A 314 5.23 6.46 27.96
CA VAL A 314 6.37 6.19 27.07
C VAL A 314 6.64 4.69 27.01
N GLU A 315 6.82 4.16 25.81
CA GLU A 315 7.30 2.80 25.55
C GLU A 315 8.73 2.87 25.00
N LEU A 316 9.71 2.55 25.84
CA LEU A 316 11.13 2.64 25.53
C LEU A 316 11.68 1.28 25.07
N HIS A 317 12.22 1.25 23.87
CA HIS A 317 12.82 0.06 23.26
C HIS A 317 14.35 0.16 23.31
N CYS A 318 14.99 -0.94 23.69
CA CYS A 318 16.43 -1.15 23.48
C CYS A 318 17.30 -0.02 24.03
N LYS A 319 16.98 0.39 25.26
CA LYS A 319 17.58 1.56 25.94
C LYS A 319 19.11 1.58 25.90
N GLU A 320 19.77 0.42 26.02
CA GLU A 320 21.23 0.33 26.06
C GLU A 320 21.85 0.82 24.74
N LYS A 321 21.24 0.50 23.60
CA LYS A 321 21.69 1.00 22.29
C LYS A 321 21.53 2.52 22.17
N ILE A 322 20.40 3.05 22.64
CA ILE A 322 20.16 4.50 22.66
C ILE A 322 21.21 5.20 23.53
N ARG A 323 21.52 4.63 24.71
CA ARG A 323 22.59 5.14 25.58
C ARG A 323 23.94 5.11 24.90
N ASP A 324 24.33 4.01 24.27
CA ASP A 324 25.61 3.89 23.57
C ASP A 324 25.77 4.95 22.48
N TYR A 325 24.69 5.25 21.75
CA TYR A 325 24.67 6.30 20.73
C TYR A 325 24.85 7.69 21.36
N LEU A 326 24.11 7.97 22.43
CA LEU A 326 24.18 9.26 23.12
C LEU A 326 25.53 9.49 23.81
N ILE A 327 26.10 8.46 24.44
CA ILE A 327 27.45 8.49 25.01
C ILE A 327 28.44 8.85 23.90
N HIS A 328 28.38 8.14 22.77
CA HIS A 328 29.28 8.41 21.66
C HIS A 328 29.14 9.84 21.14
N LEU A 329 27.91 10.31 20.91
CA LEU A 329 27.66 11.68 20.45
C LEU A 329 28.17 12.76 21.42
N ASN A 330 28.06 12.53 22.74
CA ASN A 330 28.59 13.43 23.77
C ASN A 330 30.12 13.41 23.85
N ASP A 331 30.75 12.26 23.57
CA ASP A 331 32.21 12.11 23.59
C ASP A 331 32.89 12.66 22.32
N LEU A 332 32.13 12.88 21.24
CA LEU A 332 32.64 13.42 19.99
C LEU A 332 33.00 14.91 20.13
N VAL A 333 34.01 15.31 19.37
CA VAL A 333 34.30 16.74 19.13
C VAL A 333 33.10 17.36 18.41
N GLU A 334 32.68 18.55 18.82
CA GLU A 334 31.46 19.24 18.32
C GLU A 334 31.38 19.30 16.79
N VAL A 335 32.51 19.51 16.11
CA VAL A 335 32.58 19.53 14.63
C VAL A 335 32.13 18.19 14.02
N ILE A 336 32.51 17.06 14.62
CA ILE A 336 32.18 15.72 14.11
C ILE A 336 30.68 15.47 14.30
N SER A 337 30.16 15.73 15.50
CA SER A 337 28.73 15.52 15.79
C SER A 337 27.84 16.42 14.94
N HIS A 338 28.21 17.69 14.72
CA HIS A 338 27.43 18.59 13.86
C HIS A 338 27.58 18.30 12.37
N ASN A 339 28.73 17.77 11.91
CA ASN A 339 28.83 17.24 10.56
C ASN A 339 27.84 16.08 10.35
N TYR A 340 27.70 15.20 11.35
CA TYR A 340 26.73 14.12 11.35
C TYR A 340 25.28 14.64 11.37
N PHE A 341 24.93 15.58 12.24
CA PHE A 341 23.58 16.17 12.31
C PHE A 341 23.18 16.86 11.00
N GLY A 342 24.08 17.66 10.42
CA GLY A 342 23.87 18.31 9.13
C GLY A 342 23.64 17.30 8.01
N TRP A 343 24.40 16.21 8.00
CA TRP A 343 24.21 15.13 7.03
C TRP A 343 22.88 14.41 7.18
N CYS A 344 22.50 14.01 8.40
CA CYS A 344 21.20 13.36 8.65
C CYS A 344 20.03 14.26 8.22
N PHE A 345 20.13 15.56 8.49
CA PHE A 345 19.13 16.53 8.05
C PHE A 345 19.08 16.66 6.53
N PHE A 346 20.23 16.92 5.89
CA PHE A 346 20.32 17.05 4.44
C PHE A 346 19.79 15.81 3.73
N GLU A 347 20.27 14.63 4.12
CA GLU A 347 19.92 13.38 3.43
C GLU A 347 18.43 13.05 3.55
N SER A 348 17.80 13.45 4.66
CA SER A 348 16.34 13.31 4.84
C SER A 348 15.51 14.14 3.86
N PHE A 349 16.10 15.16 3.22
CA PHE A 349 15.44 16.08 2.31
C PHE A 349 16.18 16.27 0.97
N ALA A 350 17.26 15.52 0.69
CA ALA A 350 18.19 15.77 -0.41
C ALA A 350 17.50 15.95 -1.76
N LYS A 351 16.53 15.08 -2.09
CA LYS A 351 15.75 15.16 -3.34
C LYS A 351 14.87 16.42 -3.48
N HIS A 352 14.52 17.06 -2.37
CA HIS A 352 13.76 18.32 -2.30
C HIS A 352 14.67 19.54 -2.13
N VAL A 353 15.96 19.33 -1.92
CA VAL A 353 17.00 20.37 -1.89
C VAL A 353 17.61 20.51 -3.28
N GLU A 354 18.00 19.38 -3.89
CA GLU A 354 18.68 19.34 -5.16
C GLU A 354 18.15 18.19 -6.04
N PRO A 355 17.29 18.49 -7.04
CA PRO A 355 16.65 17.48 -7.88
C PRO A 355 17.62 16.55 -8.62
N SER A 356 18.87 16.97 -8.87
CA SER A 356 19.87 16.09 -9.49
C SER A 356 20.21 14.88 -8.62
N LEU A 357 20.04 14.97 -7.31
CA LEU A 357 20.30 13.88 -6.36
C LEU A 357 19.21 12.80 -6.36
N ARG A 358 18.06 13.05 -7.00
CA ARG A 358 16.98 12.04 -7.16
C ARG A 358 17.49 10.73 -7.77
N ARG A 359 18.44 10.82 -8.72
CA ARG A 359 19.02 9.67 -9.44
C ARG A 359 20.34 9.16 -8.84
N ALA A 360 21.03 9.97 -8.04
CA ALA A 360 22.38 9.65 -7.57
C ALA A 360 22.39 8.46 -6.59
N ARG A 361 21.34 8.32 -5.75
CA ARG A 361 21.18 7.22 -4.78
C ARG A 361 20.71 5.89 -5.39
N SER A 362 20.28 5.89 -6.66
CA SER A 362 19.77 4.70 -7.38
C SER A 362 20.84 3.63 -7.68
N HIS A 363 22.13 3.93 -7.46
CA HIS A 363 23.22 2.99 -7.76
C HIS A 363 23.29 1.78 -6.81
N THR A 364 22.69 1.85 -5.61
CA THR A 364 22.74 0.75 -4.64
C THR A 364 21.52 -0.16 -4.66
N GLU A 365 20.35 0.29 -5.15
CA GLU A 365 19.19 -0.56 -5.37
C GLU A 365 18.43 -0.09 -6.62
N ALA A 366 18.21 -1.01 -7.55
CA ALA A 366 17.44 -0.82 -8.78
C ALA A 366 16.01 -0.37 -8.47
N THR A 367 15.85 0.91 -8.18
CA THR A 367 14.57 1.60 -8.11
C THR A 367 14.39 2.25 -9.47
N ASP A 368 13.37 1.78 -10.19
CA ASP A 368 12.94 2.35 -11.46
C ASP A 368 12.91 3.88 -11.37
N ASP A 369 13.31 4.57 -12.44
CA ASP A 369 13.31 6.04 -12.54
C ASP A 369 11.88 6.58 -12.35
N VAL A 370 11.52 6.85 -11.09
CA VAL A 370 10.16 7.29 -10.73
C VAL A 370 9.95 8.67 -11.37
N PRO A 371 8.94 8.82 -12.24
CA PRO A 371 8.69 10.11 -12.88
C PRO A 371 8.43 11.20 -11.85
N ARG A 372 8.93 12.41 -12.12
CA ARG A 372 8.82 13.55 -11.20
C ARG A 372 7.38 13.81 -10.72
N TRP A 373 6.41 13.72 -11.63
CA TRP A 373 5.00 13.90 -11.31
C TRP A 373 4.52 12.91 -10.26
N LYS A 374 5.00 11.67 -10.29
CA LYS A 374 4.61 10.58 -9.39
C LYS A 374 5.20 10.83 -8.00
N GLU A 375 6.45 11.25 -7.90
CA GLU A 375 7.04 11.70 -6.62
C GLU A 375 6.29 12.87 -6.00
N CYS A 376 5.87 13.85 -6.83
CA CYS A 376 5.08 14.98 -6.37
C CYS A 376 3.69 14.54 -5.87
N VAL A 377 3.03 13.59 -6.54
CA VAL A 377 1.78 12.98 -6.07
C VAL A 377 1.99 12.25 -4.75
N MET A 378 3.04 11.42 -4.63
CA MET A 378 3.36 10.69 -3.39
C MET A 378 3.64 11.63 -2.22
N LEU A 379 4.30 12.77 -2.47
CA LEU A 379 4.51 13.81 -1.46
C LEU A 379 3.17 14.39 -0.97
N MET A 380 2.24 14.66 -1.88
CA MET A 380 0.90 15.16 -1.55
C MET A 380 0.05 14.10 -0.84
N GLU A 381 0.11 12.84 -1.25
CA GLU A 381 -0.55 11.74 -0.52
C GLU A 381 -0.02 11.67 0.92
N LYS A 382 1.30 11.68 1.09
CA LYS A 382 1.93 11.55 2.41
C LYS A 382 1.55 12.66 3.40
N HIS A 383 1.44 13.90 2.93
CA HIS A 383 1.23 15.08 3.79
C HIS A 383 -0.10 15.79 3.59
N ALA A 384 -0.98 15.28 2.74
CA ALA A 384 -2.26 15.91 2.48
C ALA A 384 -3.35 14.96 1.96
N ALA A 385 -3.16 13.66 2.20
CA ALA A 385 -4.14 12.61 2.03
C ALA A 385 -5.59 12.99 2.43
N PRO A 386 -5.86 13.65 3.57
CA PRO A 386 -7.21 14.11 3.93
C PRO A 386 -7.95 14.88 2.84
N LEU A 387 -7.28 15.90 2.29
CA LEU A 387 -7.85 16.82 1.32
C LEU A 387 -8.08 16.09 -0.01
N LEU A 388 -7.12 15.25 -0.40
CA LEU A 388 -7.25 14.39 -1.57
C LEU A 388 -8.42 13.42 -1.39
N THR A 389 -8.52 12.71 -0.26
CA THR A 389 -9.59 11.75 0.05
C THR A 389 -10.98 12.34 -0.18
N GLN A 390 -11.22 13.56 0.33
CA GLN A 390 -12.51 14.24 0.16
C GLN A 390 -12.86 14.46 -1.32
N SER A 391 -11.94 15.02 -2.08
CA SER A 391 -12.16 15.27 -3.51
C SER A 391 -12.29 13.97 -4.31
N LEU A 392 -11.44 12.98 -4.04
CA LEU A 392 -11.45 11.69 -4.72
C LEU A 392 -12.72 10.89 -4.46
N SER A 393 -13.14 10.83 -3.19
CA SER A 393 -14.36 10.15 -2.79
C SER A 393 -15.58 10.68 -3.54
N SER A 394 -15.72 12.00 -3.65
CA SER A 394 -16.86 12.63 -4.32
C SER A 394 -16.90 12.35 -5.83
N ARG A 395 -15.73 12.19 -6.46
CA ARG A 395 -15.59 12.09 -7.91
C ARG A 395 -15.57 10.64 -8.41
N TRP A 396 -15.00 9.72 -7.65
CA TRP A 396 -14.71 8.35 -8.12
C TRP A 396 -15.55 7.28 -7.44
N ILE A 397 -16.01 7.52 -6.20
CA ILE A 397 -16.78 6.51 -5.46
C ILE A 397 -18.27 6.75 -5.67
N LYS A 398 -18.88 5.87 -6.46
CA LYS A 398 -20.33 5.81 -6.65
C LYS A 398 -20.96 5.13 -5.44
N LYS A 399 -22.23 5.48 -5.18
CA LYS A 399 -23.03 4.86 -4.10
C LYS A 399 -23.07 3.33 -4.20
N GLU A 400 -23.15 2.81 -5.43
CA GLU A 400 -23.12 1.37 -5.70
C GLU A 400 -21.82 0.69 -5.22
N THR A 401 -20.67 1.36 -5.39
CA THR A 401 -19.38 0.89 -4.87
C THR A 401 -19.40 0.80 -3.35
N GLU A 402 -19.91 1.82 -2.67
CA GLU A 402 -20.02 1.85 -1.20
C GLU A 402 -20.90 0.70 -0.69
N GLU A 403 -22.09 0.53 -1.26
CA GLU A 403 -23.05 -0.51 -0.89
C GLU A 403 -22.45 -1.92 -1.12
N LYS A 404 -21.77 -2.12 -2.24
CA LYS A 404 -21.14 -3.40 -2.58
C LYS A 404 -19.97 -3.73 -1.66
N VAL A 405 -19.10 -2.77 -1.37
CA VAL A 405 -17.96 -2.98 -0.46
C VAL A 405 -18.46 -3.29 0.96
N ALA A 406 -19.48 -2.58 1.44
CA ALA A 406 -20.07 -2.84 2.76
C ALA A 406 -20.71 -4.23 2.87
N ASP A 407 -21.34 -4.72 1.79
CA ASP A 407 -21.89 -6.08 1.75
C ASP A 407 -20.79 -7.15 1.77
N LEU A 408 -19.72 -6.96 0.99
CA LEU A 408 -18.59 -7.87 0.94
C LEU A 408 -17.87 -7.98 2.28
N THR A 409 -17.55 -6.86 2.93
CA THR A 409 -16.84 -6.84 4.21
C THR A 409 -17.67 -7.43 5.34
N LYS A 410 -19.00 -7.24 5.33
CA LYS A 410 -19.92 -7.87 6.28
C LYS A 410 -19.94 -9.40 6.15
N HIS A 411 -20.08 -9.91 4.93
CA HIS A 411 -20.06 -11.36 4.68
C HIS A 411 -18.71 -11.99 5.04
N PHE A 412 -17.63 -11.27 4.72
CA PHE A 412 -16.27 -11.62 5.09
C PHE A 412 -16.13 -11.78 6.61
N GLN A 413 -16.50 -10.75 7.39
CA GLN A 413 -16.37 -10.76 8.86
C GLN A 413 -17.16 -11.93 9.47
N SER A 414 -18.40 -12.16 9.00
CA SER A 414 -19.21 -13.29 9.47
C SER A 414 -18.57 -14.65 9.15
N SER A 415 -17.96 -14.79 7.97
CA SER A 415 -17.29 -16.03 7.56
C SER A 415 -16.03 -16.29 8.37
N ALA A 416 -15.23 -15.26 8.64
CA ALA A 416 -14.04 -15.36 9.48
C ALA A 416 -14.40 -15.78 10.91
N GLU A 417 -15.42 -15.16 11.51
CA GLU A 417 -15.93 -15.55 12.84
C GLU A 417 -16.39 -17.01 12.90
N GLN A 418 -17.07 -17.49 11.85
CA GLN A 418 -17.50 -18.88 11.76
C GLN A 418 -16.33 -19.87 11.64
N LEU A 419 -15.28 -19.52 10.91
CA LEU A 419 -14.10 -20.36 10.76
C LEU A 419 -13.30 -20.41 12.07
N VAL A 420 -12.98 -19.26 12.66
CA VAL A 420 -12.27 -19.16 13.95
C VAL A 420 -13.02 -19.88 15.07
N SER A 421 -14.35 -19.74 15.14
CA SER A 421 -15.15 -20.44 16.15
C SER A 421 -15.08 -21.98 16.01
N LYS A 422 -14.95 -22.49 14.79
CA LYS A 422 -14.84 -23.92 14.48
C LYS A 422 -13.42 -24.47 14.57
N SER A 423 -12.40 -23.62 14.56
CA SER A 423 -10.99 -24.02 14.63
C SER A 423 -10.69 -25.01 15.76
N ARG A 424 -9.97 -26.08 15.45
CA ARG A 424 -9.69 -27.15 16.42
C ARG A 424 -8.47 -26.88 17.29
N TRP A 425 -7.55 -26.03 16.83
CA TRP A 425 -6.26 -25.78 17.49
C TRP A 425 -6.26 -24.58 18.43
N LEU A 426 -7.26 -23.70 18.34
CA LEU A 426 -7.41 -22.52 19.21
C LEU A 426 -8.02 -22.82 20.60
N GLN A 427 -7.95 -24.06 21.10
CA GLN A 427 -8.62 -24.45 22.35
C GLN A 427 -8.17 -23.57 23.52
N GLY A 428 -9.12 -23.03 24.30
CA GLY A 428 -8.85 -22.08 25.39
C GLY A 428 -8.74 -20.61 24.96
N GLU A 429 -8.16 -20.34 23.79
CA GLU A 429 -7.90 -18.96 23.30
C GLU A 429 -9.00 -18.41 22.36
N LYS A 430 -9.92 -19.26 21.88
CA LYS A 430 -11.02 -18.83 20.98
C LYS A 430 -11.76 -17.58 21.44
N PRO A 431 -12.21 -17.44 22.71
CA PRO A 431 -12.98 -16.26 23.12
C PRO A 431 -12.15 -14.97 23.07
N LYS A 432 -10.82 -15.07 23.23
CA LYS A 432 -9.91 -13.93 23.14
C LYS A 432 -9.72 -13.52 21.68
N ILE A 433 -9.42 -14.47 20.80
CA ILE A 433 -9.24 -14.21 19.36
C ILE A 433 -10.55 -13.73 18.74
N LEU A 434 -11.68 -14.35 19.07
CA LEU A 434 -13.00 -13.90 18.59
C LEU A 434 -13.32 -12.46 19.02
N ARG A 435 -12.89 -12.01 20.21
CA ARG A 435 -13.02 -10.61 20.62
C ARG A 435 -12.12 -9.70 19.80
N GLN A 436 -10.86 -10.08 19.62
CA GLN A 436 -9.88 -9.32 18.83
C GLN A 436 -10.33 -9.14 17.38
N ILE A 437 -10.76 -10.22 16.71
CA ILE A 437 -11.18 -10.14 15.31
C ILE A 437 -12.46 -9.30 15.15
N LYS A 438 -13.34 -9.29 16.16
CA LYS A 438 -14.57 -8.47 16.18
C LYS A 438 -14.29 -6.99 16.44
N SER A 439 -13.19 -6.67 17.11
CA SER A 439 -12.78 -5.28 17.35
C SER A 439 -12.07 -4.63 16.16
N ILE A 440 -11.76 -5.37 15.10
CA ILE A 440 -11.14 -4.79 13.89
C ILE A 440 -12.22 -4.07 13.08
N HIS A 441 -12.06 -2.76 12.95
CA HIS A 441 -12.98 -1.92 12.16
C HIS A 441 -12.40 -1.63 10.77
N PHE A 442 -13.20 -1.80 9.72
CA PHE A 442 -12.81 -1.37 8.38
C PHE A 442 -12.87 0.15 8.27
N GLN A 443 -11.77 0.77 7.85
CA GLN A 443 -11.70 2.19 7.52
C GLN A 443 -11.78 2.33 6.00
N TYR A 444 -12.83 2.97 5.53
CA TYR A 444 -13.04 3.21 4.11
C TYR A 444 -12.54 4.61 3.73
N PRO A 445 -12.02 4.80 2.51
CA PRO A 445 -11.45 6.05 2.06
C PRO A 445 -12.53 6.98 1.45
N PHE A 446 -13.81 6.73 1.75
CA PHE A 446 -14.90 7.61 1.32
C PHE A 446 -15.55 8.30 2.53
N VAL A 447 -15.79 9.60 2.37
CA VAL A 447 -16.44 10.41 3.40
C VAL A 447 -17.94 10.12 3.31
N LYS A 448 -18.57 9.69 4.42
CA LYS A 448 -20.04 9.64 4.48
C LYS A 448 -20.56 11.03 4.12
N ARG A 449 -21.44 11.16 3.12
CA ARG A 449 -21.92 12.46 2.61
C ARG A 449 -22.49 13.39 3.70
N ASP A 450 -22.91 12.82 4.83
CA ASP A 450 -23.46 13.55 5.99
C ASP A 450 -22.43 13.91 7.07
N ALA A 451 -21.16 13.49 6.92
CA ALA A 451 -20.08 13.84 7.84
C ALA A 451 -19.62 15.28 7.58
N GLY A 452 -20.29 16.23 8.23
CA GLY A 452 -19.95 17.65 8.15
C GLY A 452 -18.48 17.92 8.45
N ASN A 453 -17.82 18.67 7.56
CA ASN A 453 -16.59 19.46 7.76
C ASN A 453 -15.47 18.87 8.65
N ALA A 454 -15.14 17.58 8.49
CA ALA A 454 -13.95 16.99 9.13
C ALA A 454 -12.61 17.52 8.55
N THR A 455 -12.63 18.28 7.44
CA THR A 455 -11.44 18.85 6.80
C THR A 455 -10.99 20.20 7.37
N ARG A 456 -11.57 20.67 8.49
CA ARG A 456 -11.29 22.01 9.03
C ARG A 456 -9.88 22.24 9.61
N SER A 457 -8.99 21.23 9.67
CA SER A 457 -7.72 21.34 10.41
C SER A 457 -6.43 21.26 9.58
N LEU A 458 -6.47 20.89 8.29
CA LEU A 458 -5.26 20.83 7.46
C LEU A 458 -5.07 22.12 6.66
N GLN A 459 -4.14 22.96 7.12
CA GLN A 459 -3.64 24.13 6.40
C GLN A 459 -2.26 23.82 5.84
N LEU A 460 -2.13 23.85 4.51
CA LEU A 460 -0.84 23.70 3.84
C LEU A 460 -0.09 25.03 3.87
N PRO A 461 1.24 25.04 4.06
CA PRO A 461 2.02 26.27 3.99
C PRO A 461 1.97 26.87 2.57
N GLU A 462 2.04 28.19 2.47
CA GLU A 462 2.17 28.85 1.17
C GLU A 462 3.50 28.46 0.51
N VAL A 463 3.43 28.14 -0.78
CA VAL A 463 4.54 27.55 -1.52
C VAL A 463 4.71 28.19 -2.88
N ASN A 464 5.96 28.40 -3.24
CA ASN A 464 6.42 28.77 -4.57
C ASN A 464 7.80 28.14 -4.82
N ASN A 465 8.37 28.38 -6.00
CA ASN A 465 9.69 27.83 -6.34
C ASN A 465 10.82 28.36 -5.45
N GLU A 466 10.62 29.49 -4.76
CA GLU A 466 11.64 30.07 -3.88
C GLU A 466 11.69 29.44 -2.50
N ASN A 467 10.58 28.94 -1.98
CA ASN A 467 10.49 28.39 -0.62
C ASN A 467 10.12 26.91 -0.58
N TYR A 468 10.07 26.23 -1.73
CA TYR A 468 9.64 24.83 -1.87
C TYR A 468 10.26 23.89 -0.83
N THR A 469 11.59 23.86 -0.71
CA THR A 469 12.29 22.98 0.23
C THR A 469 11.85 23.22 1.67
N ALA A 470 11.77 24.49 2.09
CA ALA A 470 11.31 24.86 3.43
C ALA A 470 9.84 24.49 3.64
N ALA A 471 8.99 24.63 2.61
CA ALA A 471 7.59 24.24 2.66
C ALA A 471 7.43 22.71 2.81
N VAL A 472 8.28 21.90 2.16
CA VAL A 472 8.29 20.43 2.34
C VAL A 472 8.70 20.03 3.76
N ILE A 473 9.74 20.66 4.32
CA ILE A 473 10.16 20.39 5.70
C ILE A 473 9.06 20.80 6.67
N GLU A 474 8.40 21.93 6.44
CA GLU A 474 7.27 22.40 7.23
C GLU A 474 6.08 21.44 7.17
N LEU A 475 5.76 20.87 6.01
CA LEU A 475 4.72 19.83 5.89
C LEU A 475 5.03 18.61 6.77
N ARG A 476 6.28 18.15 6.76
CA ARG A 476 6.72 17.04 7.62
C ARG A 476 6.63 17.43 9.10
N ARG A 477 7.08 18.63 9.46
CA ARG A 477 7.01 19.16 10.82
C ARG A 477 5.57 19.23 11.35
N GLN A 478 4.65 19.77 10.55
CA GLN A 478 3.23 19.83 10.90
C GLN A 478 2.64 18.44 11.11
N SER A 479 2.94 17.49 10.22
CA SER A 479 2.48 16.09 10.36
C SER A 479 2.96 15.47 11.68
N ILE A 480 4.21 15.71 12.06
CA ILE A 480 4.78 15.20 13.32
C ILE A 480 4.13 15.87 14.53
N ILE A 481 3.95 17.18 14.52
CA ILE A 481 3.27 17.92 15.60
C ILE A 481 1.83 17.42 15.77
N GLN A 482 1.11 17.15 14.68
CA GLN A 482 -0.24 16.58 14.73
C GLN A 482 -0.23 15.17 15.33
N SER A 483 0.78 14.35 15.03
CA SER A 483 0.95 13.05 15.69
C SER A 483 1.19 13.22 17.20
N PHE A 484 2.08 14.14 17.60
CA PHE A 484 2.32 14.45 19.02
C PHE A 484 1.06 14.91 19.75
N LYS A 485 0.20 15.72 19.12
CA LYS A 485 -1.09 16.15 19.70
C LYS A 485 -1.98 14.99 20.16
N LYS A 486 -1.88 13.81 19.53
CA LYS A 486 -2.66 12.60 19.91
C LYS A 486 -2.29 12.06 21.30
N LEU A 487 -1.13 12.46 21.86
CA LEU A 487 -0.74 12.13 23.23
C LEU A 487 -1.58 12.86 24.28
N ASN A 488 -2.24 13.97 23.91
CA ASN A 488 -3.22 14.57 24.81
C ASN A 488 -4.40 13.59 24.98
N PRO A 489 -4.75 13.18 26.21
CA PRO A 489 -5.93 12.36 26.42
C PRO A 489 -7.18 13.18 26.08
N SER A 490 -7.73 13.01 24.88
CA SER A 490 -8.96 13.67 24.47
C SER A 490 -10.18 12.80 24.80
N THR A 491 -11.12 13.41 25.52
CA THR A 491 -12.55 13.07 25.50
C THR A 491 -13.00 12.70 24.10
N GLU A 492 -13.81 11.65 23.98
CA GLU A 492 -14.55 11.21 22.78
C GLU A 492 -14.53 12.24 21.64
N THR A 493 -13.81 11.95 20.53
CA THR A 493 -13.93 12.49 19.15
C THR A 493 -12.56 12.76 18.53
N ASP A 494 -11.86 11.72 18.08
CA ASP A 494 -10.99 11.85 16.89
C ASP A 494 -10.54 10.51 16.27
N ARG A 495 -11.38 9.46 16.36
CA ARG A 495 -11.19 8.23 15.57
C ARG A 495 -11.24 8.49 14.05
N THR A 496 -11.60 9.70 13.64
CA THR A 496 -11.73 10.19 12.26
C THR A 496 -10.62 11.14 11.83
N ASN A 497 -9.56 11.33 12.64
CA ASN A 497 -8.48 12.23 12.26
C ASN A 497 -7.82 11.78 10.96
N SER A 498 -8.01 12.61 9.95
CA SER A 498 -7.89 12.29 8.53
C SER A 498 -6.46 11.99 8.06
N TRP A 499 -5.45 12.39 8.83
CA TRP A 499 -4.02 12.30 8.51
C TRP A 499 -3.48 10.89 8.41
N ASP A 500 -4.17 9.95 9.03
CA ASP A 500 -3.83 8.53 9.04
C ASP A 500 -4.38 7.77 7.80
N THR A 501 -4.99 8.48 6.85
CA THR A 501 -5.63 7.93 5.65
C THR A 501 -4.64 7.88 4.50
N LEU A 502 -3.88 6.79 4.31
CA LEU A 502 -3.20 6.61 3.02
C LEU A 502 -4.25 6.35 1.94
N LEU A 503 -4.02 6.86 0.72
CA LEU A 503 -4.96 6.68 -0.40
C LEU A 503 -4.73 5.33 -1.08
N THR A 504 -3.49 4.87 -1.05
CA THR A 504 -3.01 3.65 -1.70
C THR A 504 -2.37 2.69 -0.71
N SER A 505 -2.35 1.41 -1.08
CA SER A 505 -1.67 0.35 -0.33
C SER A 505 -0.13 0.41 -0.40
N ALA A 506 0.46 1.35 -1.17
CA ALA A 506 1.91 1.45 -1.41
C ALA A 506 2.75 1.63 -0.13
N SER A 507 2.16 2.20 0.92
CA SER A 507 2.82 2.42 2.21
C SER A 507 1.99 1.85 3.36
N HIS A 508 1.28 0.73 3.12
CA HIS A 508 0.45 0.09 4.14
C HIS A 508 1.25 -0.19 5.41
N VAL A 509 0.68 0.18 6.56
CA VAL A 509 1.19 -0.17 7.88
C VAL A 509 0.06 -0.86 8.64
N PRO A 510 0.23 -2.13 9.05
CA PRO A 510 -0.78 -2.84 9.83
C PRO A 510 -1.11 -2.13 11.13
N ARG A 511 -2.41 -2.05 11.48
CA ARG A 511 -2.89 -1.48 12.76
C ARG A 511 -3.77 -2.51 13.48
N GLU A 512 -3.66 -2.58 14.80
CA GLU A 512 -4.27 -3.66 15.60
C GLU A 512 -5.82 -3.61 15.62
N SER A 513 -6.42 -2.43 15.57
CA SER A 513 -7.87 -2.24 15.76
C SER A 513 -8.59 -1.62 14.55
N SER A 514 -7.85 -1.30 13.48
CA SER A 514 -8.41 -0.68 12.28
C SER A 514 -7.74 -1.19 11.01
N LEU A 515 -8.52 -1.64 10.03
CA LEU A 515 -7.99 -2.03 8.73
C LEU A 515 -8.36 -0.98 7.67
N PRO A 516 -7.41 -0.14 7.21
CA PRO A 516 -7.64 0.74 6.08
C PRO A 516 -7.83 -0.05 4.78
N ILE A 517 -8.87 0.29 4.04
CA ILE A 517 -9.08 -0.17 2.67
C ILE A 517 -8.78 1.01 1.74
N TYR A 518 -8.03 0.75 0.69
CA TYR A 518 -7.46 1.79 -0.16
C TYR A 518 -8.21 1.94 -1.49
N PHE A 519 -8.08 3.11 -2.13
CA PHE A 519 -8.70 3.38 -3.43
C PHE A 519 -8.23 2.39 -4.50
N ASP A 520 -6.99 1.90 -4.43
CA ASP A 520 -6.44 0.94 -5.40
C ASP A 520 -7.17 -0.42 -5.38
N LYS A 521 -7.93 -0.71 -4.31
CA LYS A 521 -8.75 -1.93 -4.19
C LYS A 521 -10.18 -1.77 -4.72
N PHE A 522 -10.62 -0.57 -5.08
CA PHE A 522 -11.98 -0.29 -5.57
C PHE A 522 -12.13 -0.28 -7.09
N GLN A 523 -11.19 -0.92 -7.77
CA GLN A 523 -11.15 -1.06 -9.22
C GLN A 523 -10.80 -2.50 -9.62
N GLU A 524 -10.97 -2.82 -10.89
CA GLU A 524 -10.59 -4.13 -11.42
C GLU A 524 -9.05 -4.33 -11.35
N PRO A 525 -8.56 -5.56 -11.13
CA PRO A 525 -9.30 -6.82 -10.99
C PRO A 525 -9.72 -7.14 -9.54
N TYR A 526 -9.55 -6.23 -8.58
CA TYR A 526 -9.95 -6.47 -7.19
C TYR A 526 -11.48 -6.41 -7.05
N LEU A 527 -12.07 -5.24 -7.32
CA LEU A 527 -13.50 -5.00 -7.21
C LEU A 527 -14.11 -4.79 -8.60
N ARG A 528 -15.12 -5.60 -8.93
CA ARG A 528 -15.90 -5.54 -10.16
C ARG A 528 -17.35 -5.17 -9.83
N LEU A 529 -17.82 -4.09 -10.43
CA LEU A 529 -19.22 -3.68 -10.28
C LEU A 529 -20.16 -4.59 -11.08
N TYR A 530 -19.67 -5.29 -12.10
CA TYR A 530 -20.48 -6.11 -12.99
C TYR A 530 -19.98 -7.55 -13.05
N GLY A 531 -20.88 -8.49 -13.40
CA GLY A 531 -20.61 -9.92 -13.45
C GLY A 531 -20.87 -10.65 -12.13
N SER A 532 -20.50 -11.94 -12.08
CA SER A 532 -20.68 -12.78 -10.91
C SER A 532 -20.12 -12.17 -9.62
N LYS A 533 -20.86 -12.29 -8.51
CA LYS A 533 -20.35 -11.93 -7.17
C LYS A 533 -19.09 -12.72 -6.81
N SER A 534 -18.93 -13.93 -7.35
CA SER A 534 -17.74 -14.76 -7.10
C SER A 534 -16.45 -14.09 -7.56
N LEU A 535 -16.48 -13.24 -8.58
CA LEU A 535 -15.32 -12.45 -8.99
C LEU A 535 -14.85 -11.51 -7.86
N ASN A 536 -15.79 -10.91 -7.13
CA ASN A 536 -15.47 -10.02 -6.01
C ASN A 536 -14.99 -10.78 -4.78
N TYR A 537 -15.54 -11.96 -4.52
CA TYR A 537 -15.03 -12.80 -3.43
C TYR A 537 -13.61 -13.29 -3.74
N GLY A 538 -13.33 -13.68 -4.98
CA GLY A 538 -12.01 -14.12 -5.43
C GLY A 538 -10.98 -13.00 -5.41
N GLY A 539 -11.32 -11.81 -5.93
CA GLY A 539 -10.45 -10.65 -5.97
C GLY A 539 -10.43 -9.85 -4.66
N PHE A 540 -11.43 -8.98 -4.49
CA PHE A 540 -11.52 -8.05 -3.34
C PHE A 540 -11.51 -8.77 -2.00
N SER A 541 -12.41 -9.74 -1.76
CA SER A 541 -12.50 -10.36 -0.43
C SER A 541 -11.26 -11.15 -0.05
N THR A 542 -10.62 -11.88 -0.97
CA THR A 542 -9.35 -12.57 -0.65
C THR A 542 -8.23 -11.57 -0.31
N SER A 543 -8.13 -10.45 -1.06
CA SER A 543 -7.16 -9.39 -0.76
C SER A 543 -7.40 -8.79 0.63
N ILE A 544 -8.64 -8.39 0.94
CA ILE A 544 -8.97 -7.83 2.27
C ILE A 544 -8.82 -8.88 3.37
N ALA A 545 -9.12 -10.15 3.10
CA ALA A 545 -8.96 -11.25 4.05
C ALA A 545 -7.52 -11.47 4.48
N ARG A 546 -6.57 -11.32 3.54
CA ARG A 546 -5.15 -11.43 3.82
C ARG A 546 -4.68 -10.29 4.74
N GLU A 547 -4.95 -9.04 4.37
CA GLU A 547 -4.58 -7.86 5.18
C GLU A 547 -5.22 -7.91 6.58
N TRP A 548 -6.50 -8.30 6.64
CA TRP A 548 -7.20 -8.46 7.90
C TRP A 548 -6.56 -9.55 8.77
N SER A 549 -6.19 -10.69 8.18
CA SER A 549 -5.49 -11.77 8.89
C SER A 549 -4.13 -11.32 9.43
N GLU A 550 -3.43 -10.47 8.68
CA GLU A 550 -2.15 -9.90 9.09
C GLU A 550 -2.26 -9.13 10.41
N THR A 551 -3.31 -8.34 10.61
CA THR A 551 -3.49 -7.49 11.81
C THR A 551 -3.46 -8.23 13.15
N PHE A 552 -3.84 -9.51 13.19
CA PHE A 552 -3.81 -10.33 14.41
C PHE A 552 -2.83 -11.51 14.34
N VAL A 553 -2.26 -11.81 13.16
CA VAL A 553 -1.19 -12.80 12.98
C VAL A 553 0.19 -12.16 13.10
N THR A 554 0.33 -10.84 12.92
CA THR A 554 1.64 -10.17 12.90
C THR A 554 1.67 -9.05 13.92
N LYS A 555 1.75 -9.41 15.20
CA LYS A 555 2.04 -8.42 16.24
C LYS A 555 3.37 -7.75 15.94
N GLY A 556 3.40 -6.42 15.97
CA GLY A 556 4.64 -5.65 15.88
C GLY A 556 5.60 -6.08 16.99
N MET A 557 6.79 -6.54 16.59
CA MET A 557 8.01 -6.77 17.41
C MET A 557 7.91 -7.54 18.74
N GLY A 558 6.79 -8.17 19.09
CA GLY A 558 6.67 -8.83 20.39
C GLY A 558 5.61 -9.93 20.43
N SER A 559 5.84 -11.00 19.67
CA SER A 559 5.13 -12.29 19.79
C SER A 559 3.64 -12.22 19.42
N SER A 560 3.33 -12.51 18.15
CA SER A 560 1.94 -12.68 17.72
C SER A 560 1.33 -13.87 18.44
N MET A 561 0.29 -13.62 19.22
CA MET A 561 -0.42 -14.68 19.94
C MET A 561 -0.90 -15.78 18.99
N VAL A 562 -1.49 -15.42 17.84
CA VAL A 562 -2.03 -16.39 16.89
C VAL A 562 -0.91 -17.15 16.17
N TRP A 563 0.14 -16.44 15.71
CA TRP A 563 1.28 -17.08 15.05
C TRP A 563 2.00 -18.04 16.00
N ASN A 564 2.27 -17.62 17.23
CA ASN A 564 2.97 -18.44 18.22
C ASN A 564 2.15 -19.65 18.66
N LEU A 565 0.83 -19.50 18.83
CA LEU A 565 -0.07 -20.62 19.12
C LEU A 565 -0.08 -21.61 17.95
N TRP A 566 -0.05 -21.13 16.70
CA TRP A 566 -0.05 -21.99 15.54
C TRP A 566 1.30 -22.68 15.32
N SER A 567 2.40 -21.94 15.36
CA SER A 567 3.75 -22.46 15.10
C SER A 567 4.20 -23.46 16.16
N SER A 568 3.74 -23.31 17.41
CA SER A 568 3.96 -24.30 18.47
C SER A 568 3.09 -25.55 18.35
N ASN A 569 2.00 -25.50 17.58
CA ASN A 569 1.13 -26.64 17.33
C ASN A 569 1.66 -27.49 16.16
N ARG A 570 2.48 -28.49 16.48
CA ARG A 570 3.08 -29.42 15.49
C ARG A 570 2.06 -30.07 14.55
N ASN A 571 0.84 -30.36 15.00
CA ASN A 571 -0.15 -31.02 14.14
C ASN A 571 -0.67 -30.10 13.02
N GLY A 572 -0.76 -28.78 13.27
CA GLY A 572 -1.18 -27.79 12.29
C GLY A 572 0.00 -27.31 11.42
N SER A 573 1.13 -26.99 12.06
CA SER A 573 2.29 -26.42 11.37
C SER A 573 3.00 -27.41 10.44
N SER A 574 3.06 -28.70 10.80
CA SER A 574 3.73 -29.72 9.97
C SER A 574 3.14 -29.83 8.56
N CYS A 575 1.86 -29.51 8.35
CA CYS A 575 1.27 -29.56 7.02
C CYS A 575 1.88 -28.50 6.10
N LEU A 576 1.93 -27.25 6.55
CA LEU A 576 2.54 -26.16 5.78
C LEU A 576 4.05 -26.32 5.64
N GLU A 577 4.73 -26.88 6.65
CA GLU A 577 6.15 -27.23 6.53
C GLU A 577 6.42 -28.26 5.43
N ASN A 578 5.55 -29.27 5.28
CA ASN A 578 5.66 -30.25 4.20
C ASN A 578 5.34 -29.62 2.84
N LEU A 579 4.33 -28.74 2.77
CA LEU A 579 3.99 -27.99 1.56
C LEU A 579 5.16 -27.10 1.11
N LEU A 580 5.78 -26.41 2.07
CA LEU A 580 6.93 -25.53 1.83
C LEU A 580 8.16 -26.31 1.36
N SER A 581 8.55 -27.36 2.08
CA SER A 581 9.73 -28.17 1.75
C SER A 581 9.62 -28.93 0.43
N GLY A 582 8.40 -29.27 0.01
CA GLY A 582 8.17 -29.93 -1.28
C GLY A 582 8.32 -29.02 -2.50
N HIS A 583 8.27 -27.69 -2.32
CA HIS A 583 8.17 -26.73 -3.43
C HIS A 583 9.28 -25.67 -3.44
N PHE A 584 9.94 -25.40 -2.30
CA PHE A 584 10.88 -24.28 -2.17
C PHE A 584 12.23 -24.68 -1.52
N GLY A 585 13.33 -24.27 -2.14
CA GLY A 585 14.69 -24.46 -1.60
C GLY A 585 15.03 -23.40 -0.56
N LEU A 586 14.81 -23.70 0.73
CA LEU A 586 15.05 -22.78 1.84
C LEU A 586 16.55 -22.66 2.17
N LYS A 587 17.09 -21.44 2.34
CA LYS A 587 18.52 -21.23 2.67
C LYS A 587 18.75 -20.87 4.14
N THR A 588 17.79 -20.20 4.80
CA THR A 588 17.91 -19.79 6.21
C THR A 588 16.65 -20.06 7.05
N GLU A 589 16.79 -20.03 8.38
CA GLU A 589 15.67 -20.17 9.33
C GLU A 589 14.72 -18.96 9.28
N TYR A 590 15.25 -17.75 9.09
CA TYR A 590 14.45 -16.54 8.92
C TYR A 590 13.56 -16.61 7.66
N GLU A 591 14.13 -17.04 6.53
CA GLU A 591 13.36 -17.23 5.29
C GLU A 591 12.24 -18.26 5.51
N ARG A 592 12.55 -19.38 6.17
CA ARG A 592 11.56 -20.42 6.50
C ARG A 592 10.38 -19.86 7.29
N GLU A 593 10.64 -19.14 8.38
CA GLU A 593 9.57 -18.59 9.22
C GLU A 593 8.71 -17.60 8.42
N LYS A 594 9.34 -16.70 7.67
CA LYS A 594 8.65 -15.73 6.82
C LYS A 594 7.73 -16.42 5.81
N TYR A 595 8.19 -17.50 5.16
CA TYR A 595 7.37 -18.22 4.19
C TYR A 595 6.21 -18.99 4.80
N LEU A 596 6.42 -19.67 5.92
CA LEU A 596 5.34 -20.37 6.61
C LEU A 596 4.23 -19.39 6.98
N LYS A 597 4.62 -18.18 7.37
CA LYS A 597 3.71 -17.10 7.71
C LYS A 597 2.94 -16.58 6.49
N ASP A 598 3.62 -16.39 5.36
CA ASP A 598 2.95 -15.99 4.11
C ASP A 598 1.95 -17.04 3.62
N LEU A 599 2.33 -18.32 3.65
CA LEU A 599 1.45 -19.44 3.31
C LEU A 599 0.25 -19.56 4.26
N PHE A 600 0.48 -19.37 5.57
CA PHE A 600 -0.59 -19.32 6.56
C PHE A 600 -1.61 -18.23 6.22
N LEU A 601 -1.13 -17.03 5.92
CA LEU A 601 -1.98 -15.89 5.57
C LEU A 601 -2.74 -16.14 4.25
N ASP A 602 -2.09 -16.73 3.23
CA ASP A 602 -2.74 -17.02 1.95
C ASP A 602 -3.82 -18.09 2.08
N ILE A 603 -3.49 -19.24 2.67
CA ILE A 603 -4.44 -20.34 2.86
C ILE A 603 -5.61 -19.89 3.73
N GLY A 604 -5.30 -19.23 4.85
CA GLY A 604 -6.32 -18.69 5.74
C GLY A 604 -7.23 -17.66 5.05
N SER A 605 -6.66 -16.77 4.24
CA SER A 605 -7.44 -15.76 3.50
C SER A 605 -8.33 -16.40 2.42
N LEU A 606 -7.84 -17.41 1.70
CA LEU A 606 -8.57 -18.14 0.68
C LEU A 606 -9.74 -18.93 1.30
N GLU A 607 -9.53 -19.58 2.45
CA GLU A 607 -10.57 -20.27 3.21
C GLU A 607 -11.71 -19.31 3.60
N ILE A 608 -11.37 -18.14 4.14
CA ILE A 608 -12.35 -17.13 4.53
C ILE A 608 -13.12 -16.61 3.30
N ALA A 609 -12.41 -16.32 2.20
CA ALA A 609 -13.02 -15.83 0.97
C ALA A 609 -13.94 -16.88 0.31
N LEU A 610 -13.53 -18.15 0.24
CA LEU A 610 -14.35 -19.26 -0.25
C LEU A 610 -15.60 -19.46 0.61
N LYS A 611 -15.45 -19.40 1.94
CA LYS A 611 -16.58 -19.49 2.86
C LYS A 611 -17.56 -18.32 2.66
N SER A 612 -17.03 -17.13 2.41
CA SER A 612 -17.81 -15.93 2.09
C SER A 612 -18.55 -16.08 0.77
N ALA A 613 -17.87 -16.55 -0.29
CA ALA A 613 -18.47 -16.83 -1.59
C ALA A 613 -19.63 -17.83 -1.48
N LYS A 614 -19.42 -18.97 -0.80
CA LYS A 614 -20.43 -20.01 -0.58
C LYS A 614 -21.66 -19.50 0.19
N SER A 615 -21.55 -18.44 0.99
CA SER A 615 -22.67 -17.89 1.75
C SER A 615 -23.37 -16.74 1.03
N GLY A 616 -22.64 -15.83 0.39
CA GLY A 616 -23.18 -14.65 -0.26
C GLY A 616 -23.72 -14.85 -1.68
N THR A 617 -23.46 -16.00 -2.31
CA THR A 617 -23.97 -16.35 -3.66
C THR A 617 -25.28 -17.14 -3.66
N LYS A 618 -25.73 -17.66 -2.50
CA LYS A 618 -26.90 -18.55 -2.40
C LYS A 618 -28.25 -17.96 -2.82
N SER A 619 -28.34 -16.63 -2.94
CA SER A 619 -29.61 -15.91 -3.00
C SER A 619 -29.89 -15.20 -4.33
N GLN A 620 -28.94 -15.21 -5.29
CA GLN A 620 -29.04 -14.36 -6.48
C GLN A 620 -28.45 -15.04 -7.71
N LYS A 621 -29.18 -14.98 -8.83
CA LYS A 621 -28.73 -15.49 -10.14
C LYS A 621 -27.53 -14.64 -10.59
N SER A 622 -26.46 -15.30 -11.04
CA SER A 622 -25.21 -14.67 -11.46
C SER A 622 -25.41 -13.88 -12.76
N ASP A 623 -24.87 -12.66 -12.83
CA ASP A 623 -24.84 -11.89 -14.08
C ASP A 623 -23.80 -12.54 -15.01
N LEU A 624 -24.28 -13.15 -16.10
CA LEU A 624 -23.40 -13.76 -17.10
C LEU A 624 -22.62 -12.68 -17.85
N LEU A 625 -21.31 -12.88 -17.99
CA LEU A 625 -20.44 -11.99 -18.76
C LEU A 625 -20.40 -12.44 -20.23
N PRO A 626 -20.54 -11.51 -21.18
CA PRO A 626 -20.62 -11.86 -22.59
C PRO A 626 -19.28 -12.41 -23.09
N GLY A 627 -19.32 -13.58 -23.75
CA GLY A 627 -18.12 -14.24 -24.26
C GLY A 627 -17.22 -14.86 -23.18
N PHE A 628 -17.65 -14.87 -21.92
CA PHE A 628 -16.91 -15.47 -20.81
C PHE A 628 -17.84 -16.36 -19.97
N GLU A 629 -18.05 -17.58 -20.45
CA GLU A 629 -18.88 -18.59 -19.80
C GLU A 629 -18.00 -19.47 -18.88
N ARG A 630 -18.09 -19.23 -17.57
CA ARG A 630 -17.42 -20.01 -16.51
C ARG A 630 -18.38 -20.21 -15.34
N SER A 631 -18.17 -21.26 -14.54
CA SER A 631 -18.95 -21.42 -13.30
C SER A 631 -18.57 -20.34 -12.29
N ASP A 632 -19.44 -20.06 -11.31
CA ASP A 632 -19.16 -19.11 -10.25
C ASP A 632 -17.89 -19.50 -9.46
N GLU A 633 -17.63 -20.79 -9.26
CA GLU A 633 -16.42 -21.31 -8.63
C GLU A 633 -15.17 -21.06 -9.49
N GLN A 634 -15.25 -21.30 -10.80
CA GLN A 634 -14.14 -21.00 -11.71
C GLN A 634 -13.83 -19.50 -11.75
N MET A 635 -14.87 -18.66 -11.78
CA MET A 635 -14.73 -17.20 -11.74
C MET A 635 -14.04 -16.73 -10.45
N PHE A 636 -14.34 -17.34 -9.30
CA PHE A 636 -13.66 -17.04 -8.03
C PHE A 636 -12.15 -17.22 -8.15
N PHE A 637 -11.69 -18.39 -8.61
CA PHE A 637 -10.27 -18.69 -8.69
C PHE A 637 -9.56 -17.87 -9.76
N ILE A 638 -10.19 -17.65 -10.92
CA ILE A 638 -9.66 -16.77 -11.97
C ILE A 638 -9.46 -15.36 -11.41
N ALA A 639 -10.46 -14.81 -10.72
CA ALA A 639 -10.34 -13.48 -10.13
C ALA A 639 -9.25 -13.42 -9.06
N TYR A 640 -9.13 -14.44 -8.19
CA TYR A 640 -8.05 -14.54 -7.22
C TYR A 640 -6.68 -14.48 -7.91
N ALA A 641 -6.41 -15.38 -8.87
CA ALA A 641 -5.14 -15.43 -9.56
C ALA A 641 -4.84 -14.13 -10.33
N GLN A 642 -5.86 -13.51 -10.92
CA GLN A 642 -5.70 -12.24 -11.64
C GLN A 642 -5.26 -11.07 -10.77
N THR A 643 -5.60 -11.06 -9.47
CA THR A 643 -5.06 -10.05 -8.55
C THR A 643 -3.56 -10.19 -8.27
N GLN A 644 -2.99 -11.34 -8.63
CA GLN A 644 -1.59 -11.71 -8.41
C GLN A 644 -0.75 -11.64 -9.70
N CYS A 645 -1.32 -11.23 -10.84
CA CYS A 645 -0.55 -11.15 -12.08
C CYS A 645 0.60 -10.13 -11.96
N ALA A 646 1.77 -10.53 -12.44
CA ALA A 646 2.98 -9.73 -12.46
C ALA A 646 3.82 -10.05 -13.70
N ALA A 647 4.55 -9.06 -14.20
CA ALA A 647 5.49 -9.27 -15.30
C ALA A 647 6.64 -10.17 -14.82
N LYS A 648 7.11 -11.09 -15.66
CA LYS A 648 8.25 -11.97 -15.36
C LYS A 648 9.56 -11.20 -15.21
N SER A 649 9.65 -10.04 -15.84
CA SER A 649 10.79 -9.13 -15.73
C SER A 649 10.85 -8.43 -14.37
N LEU A 650 9.74 -8.37 -13.64
CA LEU A 650 9.70 -7.80 -12.29
C LEU A 650 10.53 -8.69 -11.37
N LYS A 651 11.61 -8.13 -10.80
CA LYS A 651 12.34 -8.79 -9.72
C LYS A 651 11.39 -8.86 -8.54
N ASP A 652 10.88 -10.06 -8.27
CA ASP A 652 10.00 -10.28 -7.14
C ASP A 652 10.78 -9.99 -5.84
N PRO A 653 10.41 -8.95 -5.07
CA PRO A 653 11.05 -8.68 -3.78
C PRO A 653 10.66 -9.73 -2.75
N THR A 654 9.64 -10.55 -3.03
CA THR A 654 9.28 -11.68 -2.20
C THR A 654 10.21 -12.86 -2.47
N LEU A 655 10.52 -13.54 -1.39
CA LEU A 655 11.48 -14.63 -1.38
C LEU A 655 10.94 -15.87 -2.17
N ILE A 656 9.61 -16.02 -2.29
CA ILE A 656 8.94 -17.01 -3.18
C ILE A 656 8.31 -16.26 -4.36
N PRO A 657 8.69 -16.58 -5.61
CA PRO A 657 8.06 -15.99 -6.78
C PRO A 657 6.53 -16.17 -6.79
N VAL A 658 5.80 -15.09 -7.09
CA VAL A 658 4.32 -15.04 -7.04
C VAL A 658 3.64 -16.15 -7.85
N ARG A 659 4.18 -16.52 -9.03
CA ARG A 659 3.64 -17.59 -9.87
C ARG A 659 3.59 -18.92 -9.12
N GLU A 660 4.71 -19.32 -8.54
CA GLU A 660 4.89 -20.55 -7.78
C GLU A 660 3.99 -20.54 -6.54
N ARG A 661 3.86 -19.40 -5.87
CA ARG A 661 2.99 -19.21 -4.72
C ARG A 661 1.52 -19.46 -5.05
N VAL A 662 1.00 -18.85 -6.11
CA VAL A 662 -0.40 -19.03 -6.57
C VAL A 662 -0.67 -20.49 -6.92
N ASN A 663 0.21 -21.11 -7.72
CA ASN A 663 0.05 -22.50 -8.12
C ASN A 663 0.10 -23.45 -6.91
N THR A 664 1.04 -23.24 -5.98
CA THR A 664 1.15 -24.03 -4.74
C THR A 664 -0.12 -23.91 -3.91
N LEU A 665 -0.60 -22.69 -3.68
CA LEU A 665 -1.82 -22.43 -2.90
C LEU A 665 -3.04 -23.13 -3.51
N LEU A 666 -3.27 -22.97 -4.81
CA LEU A 666 -4.46 -23.51 -5.46
C LEU A 666 -4.38 -25.04 -5.59
N SER A 667 -3.19 -25.60 -5.77
CA SER A 667 -2.99 -27.06 -5.73
C SER A 667 -3.32 -27.67 -4.36
N ASN A 668 -3.31 -26.88 -3.28
CA ASN A 668 -3.75 -27.29 -1.95
C ASN A 668 -5.29 -27.20 -1.77
N SER A 669 -6.01 -26.44 -2.60
CA SER A 669 -7.46 -26.28 -2.49
C SER A 669 -8.22 -27.41 -3.20
N GLU A 670 -9.07 -28.12 -2.47
CA GLU A 670 -9.98 -29.13 -3.05
C GLU A 670 -11.08 -28.46 -3.87
N GLU A 671 -11.63 -27.34 -3.39
CA GLU A 671 -12.61 -26.55 -4.12
C GLU A 671 -12.09 -26.12 -5.51
N PHE A 672 -10.80 -25.77 -5.60
CA PHE A 672 -10.16 -25.46 -6.88
C PHE A 672 -10.13 -26.66 -7.81
N LYS A 673 -9.67 -27.81 -7.31
CA LYS A 673 -9.59 -29.05 -8.09
C LYS A 673 -10.97 -29.49 -8.58
N GLU A 674 -12.00 -29.34 -7.76
CA GLU A 674 -13.38 -29.62 -8.17
C GLU A 674 -13.86 -28.65 -9.27
N ALA A 675 -13.62 -27.34 -9.10
CA ALA A 675 -14.05 -26.32 -10.05
C ALA A 675 -13.43 -26.49 -11.46
N PHE A 676 -12.20 -26.99 -11.54
CA PHE A 676 -11.48 -27.22 -12.81
C PHE A 676 -11.36 -28.70 -13.18
N SER A 677 -12.02 -29.60 -12.45
CA SER A 677 -11.97 -31.05 -12.68
C SER A 677 -10.55 -31.63 -12.73
N CYS A 678 -9.68 -31.13 -11.84
CA CYS A 678 -8.30 -31.58 -11.73
C CYS A 678 -8.20 -32.94 -11.05
N SER A 679 -7.24 -33.77 -11.49
CA SER A 679 -6.98 -35.06 -10.85
C SER A 679 -6.49 -34.87 -9.42
N ILE A 680 -7.17 -35.49 -8.45
CA ILE A 680 -6.78 -35.46 -7.03
C ILE A 680 -5.90 -36.70 -6.76
N PRO A 681 -4.59 -36.55 -6.49
CA PRO A 681 -3.77 -37.68 -6.09
C PRO A 681 -4.32 -38.24 -4.77
N LYS A 682 -4.47 -39.57 -4.67
CA LYS A 682 -4.99 -40.24 -3.45
C LYS A 682 -4.18 -39.95 -2.17
N SER A 683 -2.97 -39.41 -2.29
CA SER A 683 -2.06 -39.05 -1.20
C SER A 683 -2.02 -37.55 -0.87
N SER A 684 -2.74 -36.67 -1.59
CA SER A 684 -2.68 -35.24 -1.32
C SER A 684 -3.43 -34.91 -0.02
N LYS A 685 -2.70 -34.74 1.08
CA LYS A 685 -3.27 -34.17 2.31
C LYS A 685 -3.47 -32.68 2.12
N LYS A 686 -4.72 -32.22 2.25
CA LYS A 686 -5.09 -30.80 2.29
C LYS A 686 -4.52 -30.17 3.57
N CYS A 687 -3.85 -29.05 3.43
CA CYS A 687 -3.47 -28.19 4.55
C CYS A 687 -4.54 -27.12 4.76
N GLU A 688 -5.07 -27.06 5.97
CA GLU A 688 -6.05 -26.06 6.37
C GLU A 688 -5.48 -25.24 7.54
N VAL A 689 -5.85 -23.96 7.58
CA VAL A 689 -5.42 -23.04 8.63
C VAL A 689 -6.48 -22.90 9.71
N TRP A 690 -7.74 -22.63 9.33
CA TRP A 690 -8.78 -22.34 10.31
C TRP A 690 -9.66 -23.53 10.69
N THR A 691 -9.65 -24.64 9.94
CA THR A 691 -10.63 -25.74 10.08
C THR A 691 -10.10 -27.04 10.69
#